data_AF-A0A0E3WNG2-F1
#
_entry.id   AF-A0A0E3WNG2-F1
#
_cell.length_a   1.000
_cell.length_b   1.000
_cell.length_c   1.000
_cell.angle_alpha   90.00
_cell.angle_beta   90.00
_cell.angle_gamma   90.00
#
_symmetry.space_group_name_H-M   'P 1'
#
loop_
_entity.id
_entity.type
_entity.pdbx_description
1 polymer ?
#
loop_
_entity_poly.entity_id
_entity_poly.type
_entity_poly.pdbx_seq_one_letter_code
_entity_poly.pdbx_strand_id
1 'polypeptide(L)'
;MKIKTYSIIAFSFLLIYANTVAADTITVDNNGNENYTSIQQAVNNSVDGDTIIVNKGTYIENIDIDKKLAIISKSGNPEDTIIQALHPYDHIFHVTANNVTIKGFGLKNSSSGSGIYLDSVQYNTVANNHLQANGIGIYLWGAAKNNILINNTASDNSWSGIRLSPDDSELASNNTLINNTMVNNKYNFEIYTGYENASMQNNIDTTNTVNGKPIYYLVNVSNITLNSASNAGAIYCINCQNMSIKDQVLQNNSQSIALFNTSDSRFDSNILSNNAVGIILFNSDNNTVLNNIVVNNIIGIGIVKSTDNYLSNNVANSNIVGFDVHESTNTELNNNTANFNKDNGITLSSSIQNKVNGNIANHNGGGIKLFNCSNSLLNNNIANSNRYAGIDLGSSRDNILTDNIANSNREHGFELAGSDNNTLRGNIENSDMDHLPDDSPNRTSKNETKDQDIENKSFIDSTISAILSWIYPNNSPDNDSNNSINNFLDNISDDSINVYVHPGDSIQQAIDNSSSGDIIAVHPGLYKENLVVDESLIIISKPREQTETIIQAADPEKDIFHVVADNVTISGFNVTGTDKSGICYTGSGGIIAGNKLLSDRYGIYLKKAENITIENNNASQNGCGICLTDSSRNKLVNNEVSYNWFKWGKYRNGILLKNSNNNKLTSNNVSRNWDGIRLENSSNNELSKNAVIDDYFCISLRDSNNNKLLDNNVKSIGYSFEITLGKSHNNTLRGNSAGFMTEVKVSSGPESTNNTLEGKQHIRR
;
A
#
# COMPACT_ATOMS: atom_id res chain seq x y z
N MET A 1 70.77 -13.80 -35.19
CA MET A 1 71.45 -14.64 -34.17
C MET A 1 71.98 -13.69 -33.10
N LYS A 2 71.41 -13.73 -31.89
CA LYS A 2 71.70 -12.84 -30.76
C LYS A 2 73.02 -13.24 -30.11
N ILE A 3 73.95 -12.31 -29.89
CA ILE A 3 74.82 -12.28 -28.70
C ILE A 3 75.01 -10.80 -28.34
N LYS A 4 74.37 -10.37 -27.25
CA LYS A 4 74.64 -9.07 -26.59
C LYS A 4 75.56 -9.32 -25.41
N THR A 5 76.53 -8.44 -25.30
CA THR A 5 77.62 -8.32 -24.35
C THR A 5 77.14 -8.26 -22.90
N TYR A 6 77.82 -8.99 -22.02
CA TYR A 6 77.69 -8.90 -20.57
C TYR A 6 78.52 -7.71 -20.07
N SER A 7 77.91 -6.87 -19.22
CA SER A 7 78.64 -6.04 -18.27
C SER A 7 78.01 -6.20 -16.89
N ILE A 8 78.87 -6.62 -15.97
CA ILE A 8 78.67 -6.91 -14.56
C ILE A 8 78.35 -5.60 -13.81
N ILE A 9 77.26 -5.58 -13.03
CA ILE A 9 77.07 -4.63 -11.95
C ILE A 9 76.99 -5.43 -10.65
N ALA A 10 77.90 -5.11 -9.74
CA ALA A 10 78.10 -5.77 -8.46
C ALA A 10 76.88 -5.62 -7.55
N PHE A 11 76.38 -6.73 -7.04
CA PHE A 11 75.44 -6.76 -5.92
C PHE A 11 76.20 -6.37 -4.64
N SER A 12 75.95 -5.15 -4.16
CA SER A 12 76.21 -4.83 -2.77
C SER A 12 75.10 -5.47 -1.94
N PHE A 13 75.46 -6.47 -1.13
CA PHE A 13 74.59 -7.02 -0.09
C PHE A 13 74.43 -5.96 0.99
N LEU A 14 73.43 -5.09 0.85
CA LEU A 14 72.89 -4.35 1.97
C LEU A 14 72.00 -5.35 2.74
N LEU A 15 72.54 -5.94 3.80
CA LEU A 15 71.76 -6.62 4.83
C LEU A 15 70.86 -5.55 5.48
N ILE A 16 69.70 -5.30 4.89
CA ILE A 16 68.60 -4.64 5.58
C ILE A 16 68.12 -5.69 6.58
N TYR A 17 68.46 -5.49 7.86
CA TYR A 17 67.73 -6.10 8.95
C TYR A 17 66.29 -5.56 8.86
N ALA A 18 65.46 -6.21 8.04
CA ALA A 18 64.04 -6.17 8.27
C ALA A 18 63.85 -6.93 9.59
N ASN A 19 63.87 -6.19 10.70
CA ASN A 19 63.24 -6.67 11.92
C ASN A 19 61.78 -6.91 11.53
N THR A 20 61.45 -8.12 11.12
CA THR A 20 60.08 -8.60 11.18
C THR A 20 59.76 -8.63 12.67
N VAL A 21 59.23 -7.52 13.18
CA VAL A 21 58.66 -7.50 14.53
C VAL A 21 57.57 -8.57 14.49
N ALA A 22 57.73 -9.61 15.30
CA ALA A 22 56.70 -10.63 15.42
C ALA A 22 55.44 -9.94 15.94
N ALA A 23 54.28 -10.28 15.38
CA ALA A 23 52.99 -9.80 15.86
C ALA A 23 52.89 -10.02 17.38
N ASP A 24 52.74 -8.93 18.12
CA ASP A 24 52.66 -8.96 19.58
C ASP A 24 51.19 -9.07 20.03
N THR A 25 51.00 -9.54 21.26
CA THR A 25 49.69 -9.58 21.92
C THR A 25 49.62 -8.51 22.98
N ILE A 26 48.82 -7.48 22.74
CA ILE A 26 48.59 -6.34 23.63
C ILE A 26 47.29 -6.57 24.40
N THR A 27 47.30 -6.29 25.70
CA THR A 27 46.11 -6.47 26.57
C THR A 27 45.56 -5.13 27.06
N VAL A 28 44.23 -5.03 27.14
CA VAL A 28 43.52 -3.82 27.58
C VAL A 28 42.51 -4.17 28.67
N ASP A 29 42.52 -3.45 29.79
CA ASP A 29 41.48 -3.49 30.83
C ASP A 29 41.11 -2.08 31.31
N ASN A 30 39.84 -1.85 31.66
CA ASN A 30 39.40 -0.55 32.16
C ASN A 30 39.76 -0.30 33.64
N ASN A 31 40.47 -1.24 34.28
CA ASN A 31 40.88 -1.18 35.70
C ASN A 31 42.39 -0.95 35.89
N GLY A 32 43.19 -0.91 34.82
CA GLY A 32 44.62 -0.58 34.85
C GLY A 32 45.55 -1.72 35.26
N ASN A 33 45.10 -2.98 35.16
CA ASN A 33 45.92 -4.16 35.46
C ASN A 33 46.58 -4.78 34.21
N GLU A 34 46.25 -4.30 33.01
CA GLU A 34 46.83 -4.75 31.74
C GLU A 34 47.75 -3.67 31.12
N ASN A 35 48.24 -3.91 29.89
CA ASN A 35 49.19 -3.00 29.23
C ASN A 35 48.62 -1.60 29.00
N TYR A 36 47.31 -1.49 28.73
CA TYR A 36 46.63 -0.23 28.47
C TYR A 36 45.25 -0.17 29.12
N THR A 37 44.78 1.05 29.41
CA THR A 37 43.42 1.31 29.92
C THR A 37 42.43 1.76 28.85
N SER A 38 42.95 2.22 27.70
CA SER A 38 42.18 2.65 26.53
C SER A 38 42.51 1.75 25.33
N ILE A 39 41.47 1.43 24.56
CA ILE A 39 41.62 0.67 23.32
C ILE A 39 42.35 1.53 22.27
N GLN A 40 41.99 2.81 22.13
CA GLN A 40 42.69 3.70 21.19
C GLN A 40 44.18 3.84 21.54
N GLN A 41 44.53 3.90 22.83
CA GLN A 41 45.93 3.94 23.23
C GLN A 41 46.68 2.67 22.80
N ALA A 42 46.06 1.49 22.92
CA ALA A 42 46.63 0.25 22.43
C ALA A 42 46.81 0.29 20.91
N VAL A 43 45.82 0.75 20.14
CA VAL A 43 45.91 0.92 18.67
C VAL A 43 47.07 1.85 18.28
N ASN A 44 47.20 2.99 18.96
CA ASN A 44 48.26 3.96 18.69
C ASN A 44 49.66 3.36 18.86
N ASN A 45 49.84 2.48 19.86
CA ASN A 45 51.13 1.86 20.18
C ASN A 45 51.36 0.51 19.48
N SER A 46 50.36 -0.04 18.79
CA SER A 46 50.48 -1.27 18.01
C SER A 46 51.20 -1.04 16.68
N VAL A 47 51.78 -2.11 16.13
CA VAL A 47 52.30 -2.21 14.76
C VAL A 47 51.47 -3.19 13.93
N ASP A 48 51.67 -3.18 12.61
CA ASP A 48 50.95 -4.07 11.69
C ASP A 48 51.11 -5.55 12.07
N GLY A 49 49.98 -6.23 12.25
CA GLY A 49 49.87 -7.63 12.59
C GLY A 49 49.57 -7.90 14.06
N ASP A 50 49.68 -6.92 14.94
CA ASP A 50 49.44 -7.09 16.37
C ASP A 50 47.98 -7.48 16.69
N THR A 51 47.81 -8.16 17.82
CA THR A 51 46.51 -8.53 18.38
C THR A 51 46.26 -7.79 19.69
N ILE A 52 45.18 -7.01 19.75
CA ILE A 52 44.69 -6.33 20.94
C ILE A 52 43.57 -7.20 21.56
N ILE A 53 43.84 -7.72 22.75
CA ILE A 53 42.87 -8.49 23.56
C ILE A 53 42.25 -7.57 24.62
N VAL A 54 40.95 -7.35 24.53
CA VAL A 54 40.20 -6.46 25.42
C VAL A 54 39.46 -7.30 26.46
N ASN A 55 39.75 -7.07 27.74
CA ASN A 55 39.05 -7.73 28.85
C ASN A 55 37.60 -7.26 28.96
N LYS A 56 36.79 -7.98 29.75
CA LYS A 56 35.42 -7.56 30.07
C LYS A 56 35.40 -6.19 30.71
N GLY A 57 34.38 -5.39 30.39
CA GLY A 57 34.24 -4.04 30.90
C GLY A 57 33.43 -3.15 29.97
N THR A 58 33.19 -1.92 30.41
CA THR A 58 32.64 -0.86 29.57
C THR A 58 33.73 0.17 29.30
N TYR A 59 33.92 0.47 28.01
CA TYR A 59 34.89 1.42 27.48
C TYR A 59 34.11 2.55 26.81
N ILE A 60 34.44 3.80 27.11
CA ILE A 60 33.77 4.96 26.53
C ILE A 60 34.75 5.63 25.58
N GLU A 61 34.72 5.23 24.31
CA GLU A 61 35.73 5.58 23.30
C GLU A 61 35.08 5.60 21.90
N ASN A 62 35.66 6.38 21.00
CA ASN A 62 35.56 6.23 19.56
C ASN A 62 36.96 5.86 19.06
N ILE A 63 37.06 4.86 18.19
CA ILE A 63 38.31 4.17 17.89
C ILE A 63 38.60 4.23 16.39
N ASP A 64 39.72 4.86 16.06
CA ASP A 64 40.26 4.96 14.71
C ASP A 64 41.28 3.85 14.48
N ILE A 65 41.06 3.03 13.46
CA ILE A 65 41.94 1.91 13.08
C ILE A 65 42.53 2.18 11.70
N ASP A 66 43.80 2.58 11.69
CA ASP A 66 44.59 2.94 10.51
C ASP A 66 45.72 1.94 10.19
N LYS A 67 45.76 0.80 10.90
CA LYS A 67 46.79 -0.26 10.75
C LYS A 67 46.16 -1.65 10.67
N LYS A 68 46.90 -2.63 10.16
CA LYS A 68 46.48 -4.03 10.15
C LYS A 68 46.49 -4.59 11.58
N LEU A 69 45.32 -4.77 12.19
CA LEU A 69 45.21 -5.21 13.60
C LEU A 69 44.12 -6.26 13.80
N ALA A 70 44.27 -7.10 14.82
CA ALA A 70 43.17 -7.90 15.34
C ALA A 70 42.74 -7.36 16.72
N ILE A 71 41.53 -6.81 16.82
CA ILE A 71 40.95 -6.31 18.07
C ILE A 71 39.85 -7.27 18.49
N ILE A 72 40.04 -7.93 19.64
CA ILE A 72 39.23 -9.08 20.05
C ILE A 72 38.85 -8.94 21.52
N SER A 73 37.55 -9.06 21.81
CA SER A 73 37.07 -9.26 23.17
C SER A 73 37.51 -10.62 23.69
N LYS A 74 38.15 -10.64 24.87
CA LYS A 74 38.60 -11.87 25.53
C LYS A 74 37.45 -12.77 25.95
N SER A 75 36.30 -12.21 26.33
CA SER A 75 35.12 -13.01 26.68
C SER A 75 34.53 -13.69 25.45
N GLY A 76 34.64 -13.03 24.28
CA GLY A 76 33.96 -13.42 23.06
C GLY A 76 32.44 -13.25 23.12
N ASN A 77 31.87 -12.78 24.22
CA ASN A 77 30.45 -12.47 24.37
C ASN A 77 30.24 -10.95 24.30
N PRO A 78 29.50 -10.43 23.31
CA PRO A 78 29.25 -8.99 23.14
C PRO A 78 28.72 -8.27 24.38
N GLU A 79 27.97 -8.96 25.23
CA GLU A 79 27.37 -8.35 26.43
C GLU A 79 28.39 -8.11 27.57
N ASP A 80 29.55 -8.76 27.52
CA ASP A 80 30.57 -8.65 28.58
C ASP A 80 31.62 -7.56 28.31
N THR A 81 31.86 -7.22 27.03
CA THR A 81 32.83 -6.20 26.62
C THR A 81 32.14 -5.17 25.74
N ILE A 82 31.77 -4.07 26.37
CA ILE A 82 30.92 -3.03 25.80
C ILE A 82 31.78 -1.82 25.45
N ILE A 83 31.64 -1.31 24.23
CA ILE A 83 32.20 -0.02 23.81
C ILE A 83 31.03 0.92 23.55
N GLN A 84 30.99 2.01 24.31
CA GLN A 84 30.02 3.07 24.19
C GLN A 84 30.68 4.28 23.52
N ALA A 85 30.00 4.89 22.55
CA ALA A 85 30.51 6.07 21.88
C ALA A 85 30.77 7.21 22.90
N LEU A 86 32.00 7.76 22.88
CA LEU A 86 32.34 8.99 23.61
C LEU A 86 31.72 10.22 22.93
N HIS A 87 31.72 10.22 21.60
CA HIS A 87 31.11 11.19 20.72
C HIS A 87 29.96 10.52 19.96
N PRO A 88 28.69 10.72 20.38
CA PRO A 88 27.53 10.04 19.79
C PRO A 88 27.25 10.36 18.33
N TYR A 89 27.92 11.37 17.77
CA TYR A 89 27.76 11.75 16.37
C TYR A 89 28.82 11.14 15.45
N ASP A 90 29.76 10.38 16.02
CA ASP A 90 30.90 9.78 15.35
C ASP A 90 30.87 8.24 15.48
N HIS A 91 31.56 7.52 14.60
CA HIS A 91 31.58 6.07 14.56
C HIS A 91 32.30 5.49 15.78
N ILE A 92 31.85 4.34 16.31
CA ILE A 92 32.54 3.68 17.44
C ILE A 92 33.84 3.06 16.95
N PHE A 93 33.81 2.34 15.83
CA PHE A 93 35.00 1.94 15.10
C PHE A 93 35.00 2.59 13.70
N HIS A 94 35.97 3.45 13.42
CA HIS A 94 36.27 3.93 12.07
C HIS A 94 37.48 3.17 11.53
N VAL A 95 37.25 2.32 10.54
CA VAL A 95 38.28 1.45 9.96
C VAL A 95 38.71 2.00 8.61
N THR A 96 39.97 2.45 8.52
CA THR A 96 40.60 2.96 7.30
C THR A 96 41.75 2.07 6.81
N ALA A 97 42.08 1.00 7.55
CA ALA A 97 43.05 -0.01 7.15
C ALA A 97 42.42 -1.32 6.64
N ASN A 98 43.19 -2.03 5.81
CA ASN A 98 42.87 -3.36 5.31
C ASN A 98 43.33 -4.45 6.30
N ASN A 99 42.75 -5.64 6.20
CA ASN A 99 43.14 -6.82 7.00
C ASN A 99 42.96 -6.66 8.52
N VAL A 100 41.98 -5.87 8.94
CA VAL A 100 41.57 -5.68 10.34
C VAL A 100 40.58 -6.76 10.76
N THR A 101 40.70 -7.26 11.99
CA THR A 101 39.69 -8.12 12.62
C THR A 101 39.07 -7.41 13.81
N ILE A 102 37.74 -7.34 13.89
CA ILE A 102 36.98 -6.83 15.04
C ILE A 102 36.02 -7.91 15.52
N LYS A 103 36.17 -8.37 16.77
CA LYS A 103 35.41 -9.52 17.25
C LYS A 103 34.96 -9.47 18.70
N GLY A 104 33.68 -9.79 18.95
CA GLY A 104 33.15 -10.11 20.27
C GLY A 104 32.67 -8.93 21.12
N PHE A 105 32.34 -7.80 20.50
CA PHE A 105 32.01 -6.56 21.22
C PHE A 105 30.53 -6.20 21.16
N GLY A 106 30.02 -5.62 22.25
CA GLY A 106 28.77 -4.84 22.26
C GLY A 106 29.08 -3.37 21.96
N LEU A 107 28.54 -2.81 20.88
CA LEU A 107 28.84 -1.46 20.37
C LEU A 107 27.57 -0.62 20.39
N LYS A 108 27.53 0.44 21.21
CA LYS A 108 26.29 1.19 21.43
C LYS A 108 26.38 2.69 21.60
N ASN A 109 25.23 3.33 21.36
CA ASN A 109 24.94 4.75 21.58
C ASN A 109 25.69 5.74 20.66
N SER A 110 26.08 5.33 19.45
CA SER A 110 26.49 6.26 18.39
C SER A 110 25.27 6.78 17.63
N SER A 111 24.53 7.73 18.22
CA SER A 111 23.23 8.25 17.72
C SER A 111 23.13 8.58 16.22
N SER A 112 24.18 9.15 15.60
CA SER A 112 24.20 9.42 14.14
C SER A 112 25.38 8.78 13.41
N GLY A 113 26.35 8.22 14.14
CA GLY A 113 27.45 7.47 13.56
C GLY A 113 27.11 5.98 13.42
N SER A 114 28.14 5.19 13.15
CA SER A 114 28.02 3.74 12.97
C SER A 114 28.64 3.02 14.15
N GLY A 115 28.12 1.84 14.50
CA GLY A 115 28.86 0.95 15.40
C GLY A 115 30.20 0.55 14.77
N ILE A 116 30.18 0.14 13.50
CA ILE A 116 31.40 -0.10 12.71
C ILE A 116 31.25 0.55 11.33
N TYR A 117 32.21 1.39 10.96
CA TYR A 117 32.31 2.02 9.65
C TYR A 117 33.56 1.50 8.91
N LEU A 118 33.35 0.82 7.80
CA LEU A 118 34.38 0.31 6.90
C LEU A 118 34.51 1.28 5.71
N ASP A 119 35.56 2.10 5.75
CA ASP A 119 35.76 3.24 4.84
C ASP A 119 36.65 2.84 3.66
N SER A 120 36.04 2.38 2.56
CA SER A 120 36.77 1.99 1.33
C SER A 120 37.86 0.91 1.55
N VAL A 121 37.69 0.09 2.59
CA VAL A 121 38.67 -0.92 3.04
C VAL A 121 38.36 -2.34 2.60
N GLN A 122 39.37 -3.22 2.67
CA GLN A 122 39.32 -4.56 2.12
C GLN A 122 39.88 -5.62 3.05
N TYR A 123 39.39 -6.86 2.87
CA TYR A 123 39.88 -8.05 3.59
C TYR A 123 39.72 -7.97 5.11
N ASN A 124 38.78 -7.16 5.60
CA ASN A 124 38.50 -7.06 7.04
C ASN A 124 37.50 -8.13 7.48
N THR A 125 37.60 -8.55 8.74
CA THR A 125 36.67 -9.50 9.37
C THR A 125 35.96 -8.85 10.55
N VAL A 126 34.64 -8.75 10.47
CA VAL A 126 33.77 -8.27 11.55
C VAL A 126 32.94 -9.45 12.04
N ALA A 127 33.21 -9.91 13.25
CA ALA A 127 32.66 -11.19 13.72
C ALA A 127 32.03 -11.11 15.12
N ASN A 128 30.84 -11.67 15.28
CA ASN A 128 30.23 -11.88 16.59
C ASN A 128 30.15 -10.60 17.44
N ASN A 129 29.67 -9.50 16.85
CA ASN A 129 29.44 -8.24 17.55
C ASN A 129 27.94 -7.95 17.67
N HIS A 130 27.54 -7.22 18.71
CA HIS A 130 26.17 -6.73 18.89
C HIS A 130 26.17 -5.19 18.79
N LEU A 131 25.57 -4.64 17.75
CA LEU A 131 25.59 -3.22 17.42
C LEU A 131 24.19 -2.63 17.65
N GLN A 132 24.02 -1.97 18.80
CA GLN A 132 22.72 -1.52 19.30
C GLN A 132 22.62 -0.01 19.47
N ALA A 133 21.47 0.58 19.12
CA ALA A 133 21.19 2.00 19.36
C ALA A 133 22.22 2.96 18.74
N ASN A 134 22.70 2.64 17.54
CA ASN A 134 23.53 3.52 16.72
C ASN A 134 22.71 4.13 15.57
N GLY A 135 23.30 5.04 14.79
CA GLY A 135 22.74 5.48 13.52
C GLY A 135 22.66 4.31 12.56
N ILE A 136 23.81 3.70 12.29
CA ILE A 136 23.93 2.47 11.51
C ILE A 136 24.65 1.42 12.35
N GLY A 137 24.25 0.15 12.28
CA GLY A 137 25.00 -0.94 12.90
C GLY A 137 26.37 -1.08 12.24
N ILE A 138 26.41 -1.70 11.05
CA ILE A 138 27.62 -1.85 10.24
C ILE A 138 27.43 -1.14 8.90
N TYR A 139 28.36 -0.25 8.55
CA TYR A 139 28.31 0.49 7.30
C TYR A 139 29.56 0.21 6.45
N LEU A 140 29.37 -0.40 5.28
CA LEU A 140 30.37 -0.55 4.22
C LEU A 140 30.19 0.59 3.23
N TRP A 141 31.17 1.49 3.18
CA TRP A 141 31.15 2.65 2.30
C TRP A 141 32.25 2.59 1.25
N GLY A 142 31.98 3.16 0.08
CA GLY A 142 32.95 3.29 -0.99
C GLY A 142 33.35 1.97 -1.63
N ALA A 143 34.59 1.93 -2.07
CA ALA A 143 35.25 0.75 -2.64
C ALA A 143 35.52 -0.38 -1.62
N ALA A 144 34.71 -0.53 -0.57
CA ALA A 144 34.85 -1.57 0.44
C ALA A 144 34.59 -2.97 -0.14
N LYS A 145 35.63 -3.79 -0.24
CA LYS A 145 35.54 -5.10 -0.92
C LYS A 145 36.25 -6.25 -0.24
N ASN A 146 35.75 -7.47 -0.49
CA ASN A 146 36.31 -8.69 0.09
C ASN A 146 36.32 -8.71 1.63
N ASN A 147 35.41 -7.98 2.28
CA ASN A 147 35.25 -8.03 3.73
C ASN A 147 34.31 -9.17 4.13
N ILE A 148 34.46 -9.70 5.35
CA ILE A 148 33.67 -10.79 5.91
C ILE A 148 32.93 -10.28 7.14
N LEU A 149 31.60 -10.34 7.10
CA LEU A 149 30.71 -10.07 8.23
C LEU A 149 30.06 -11.37 8.65
N ILE A 150 30.33 -11.83 9.88
CA ILE A 150 29.83 -13.11 10.37
C ILE A 150 29.28 -13.05 11.79
N ASN A 151 28.10 -13.64 12.03
CA ASN A 151 27.49 -13.76 13.36
C ASN A 151 27.24 -12.40 14.05
N ASN A 152 27.08 -11.29 13.32
CA ASN A 152 26.80 -10.00 13.95
C ASN A 152 25.30 -9.81 14.15
N THR A 153 24.93 -9.12 15.23
CA THR A 153 23.56 -8.69 15.49
C THR A 153 23.51 -7.17 15.45
N ALA A 154 22.70 -6.60 14.56
CA ALA A 154 22.44 -5.16 14.48
C ALA A 154 21.00 -4.89 14.88
N SER A 155 20.79 -4.24 16.02
CA SER A 155 19.48 -4.06 16.64
C SER A 155 19.20 -2.61 17.01
N ASP A 156 17.94 -2.20 16.94
CA ASP A 156 17.46 -0.91 17.47
C ASP A 156 18.25 0.32 16.95
N ASN A 157 18.84 0.24 15.75
CA ASN A 157 19.57 1.35 15.15
C ASN A 157 18.59 2.33 14.50
N SER A 158 18.86 3.63 14.64
CA SER A 158 17.95 4.71 14.24
C SER A 158 17.80 4.84 12.72
N TRP A 159 18.71 4.23 11.95
CA TRP A 159 18.64 4.14 10.50
C TRP A 159 18.75 2.69 9.99
N SER A 160 19.95 2.13 9.87
CA SER A 160 20.16 0.84 9.20
C SER A 160 20.86 -0.19 10.07
N GLY A 161 20.48 -1.45 9.96
CA GLY A 161 21.21 -2.55 10.61
C GLY A 161 22.56 -2.77 9.92
N ILE A 162 22.52 -3.19 8.66
CA ILE A 162 23.71 -3.28 7.79
C ILE A 162 23.45 -2.50 6.50
N ARG A 163 24.38 -1.61 6.14
CA ARG A 163 24.30 -0.76 4.95
C ARG A 163 25.52 -0.96 4.05
N LEU A 164 25.28 -1.13 2.75
CA LEU A 164 26.28 -1.12 1.69
C LEU A 164 26.01 0.09 0.80
N SER A 165 26.98 0.97 0.59
CA SER A 165 26.81 2.16 -0.26
C SER A 165 28.08 2.48 -1.06
N PRO A 166 27.93 3.14 -2.23
CA PRO A 166 29.06 3.45 -3.08
C PRO A 166 29.78 4.72 -2.62
N ASP A 167 30.98 4.92 -3.17
CA ASP A 167 31.62 6.24 -3.26
C ASP A 167 31.34 6.83 -4.65
N ASP A 168 32.03 7.91 -5.00
CA ASP A 168 31.90 8.58 -6.30
C ASP A 168 32.34 7.72 -7.51
N SER A 169 32.88 6.51 -7.29
CA SER A 169 33.51 5.68 -8.31
C SER A 169 33.16 4.18 -8.28
N GLU A 170 32.98 3.55 -7.11
CA GLU A 170 32.74 2.11 -6.95
C GLU A 170 31.77 1.80 -5.78
N LEU A 171 30.96 0.73 -5.94
CA LEU A 171 30.13 0.18 -4.86
C LEU A 171 30.86 -0.90 -4.07
N ALA A 172 30.58 -0.96 -2.76
CA ALA A 172 30.94 -2.08 -1.91
C ALA A 172 30.52 -3.43 -2.52
N SER A 173 31.51 -4.26 -2.85
CA SER A 173 31.33 -5.49 -3.63
C SER A 173 32.27 -6.61 -3.17
N ASN A 174 31.98 -7.84 -3.56
CA ASN A 174 32.66 -9.06 -3.16
C ASN A 174 32.73 -9.26 -1.63
N ASN A 175 31.85 -8.63 -0.86
CA ASN A 175 31.78 -8.85 0.58
C ASN A 175 30.99 -10.13 0.87
N THR A 176 31.36 -10.83 1.94
CA THR A 176 30.70 -12.05 2.38
C THR A 176 29.96 -11.80 3.69
N LEU A 177 28.64 -11.99 3.69
CA LEU A 177 27.80 -11.89 4.89
C LEU A 177 27.25 -13.28 5.20
N ILE A 178 27.44 -13.75 6.43
CA ILE A 178 26.95 -15.06 6.90
C ILE A 178 26.41 -14.90 8.32
N ASN A 179 25.21 -15.41 8.57
CA ASN A 179 24.59 -15.52 9.88
C ASN A 179 24.50 -14.19 10.64
N ASN A 180 24.29 -13.08 9.91
CA ASN A 180 24.05 -11.78 10.54
C ASN A 180 22.55 -11.57 10.77
N THR A 181 22.19 -11.00 11.91
CA THR A 181 20.80 -10.72 12.31
C THR A 181 20.56 -9.22 12.37
N MET A 182 19.54 -8.74 11.68
CA MET A 182 19.10 -7.35 11.71
C MET A 182 17.66 -7.28 12.20
N VAL A 183 17.41 -6.55 13.29
CA VAL A 183 16.10 -6.50 13.95
C VAL A 183 15.80 -5.11 14.50
N ASN A 184 14.54 -4.68 14.43
CA ASN A 184 14.07 -3.41 15.01
C ASN A 184 14.85 -2.15 14.57
N ASN A 185 15.53 -2.19 13.42
CA ASN A 185 16.11 -1.00 12.82
C ASN A 185 15.04 -0.30 11.97
N LYS A 186 15.20 1.00 11.69
CA LYS A 186 14.30 1.68 10.74
C LYS A 186 14.30 0.96 9.37
N TYR A 187 15.48 0.58 8.90
CA TYR A 187 15.69 -0.34 7.79
C TYR A 187 16.66 -1.44 8.23
N ASN A 188 16.31 -2.72 8.06
CA ASN A 188 17.21 -3.78 8.52
C ASN A 188 18.44 -3.95 7.64
N PHE A 189 18.22 -4.13 6.34
CA PHE A 189 19.28 -4.29 5.34
C PHE A 189 19.12 -3.23 4.24
N GLU A 190 20.20 -2.54 3.90
CA GLU A 190 20.20 -1.46 2.92
C GLU A 190 21.33 -1.62 1.90
N ILE A 191 20.96 -1.54 0.62
CA ILE A 191 21.89 -1.37 -0.49
C ILE A 191 21.50 -0.08 -1.19
N TYR A 192 22.45 0.84 -1.38
CA TYR A 192 22.20 2.08 -2.10
C TYR A 192 22.12 1.84 -3.61
N THR A 193 21.07 2.38 -4.25
CA THR A 193 20.66 2.01 -5.62
C THR A 193 20.81 3.14 -6.64
N GLY A 194 21.44 4.26 -6.26
CA GLY A 194 21.49 5.48 -7.09
C GLY A 194 22.69 5.61 -8.04
N TYR A 195 23.51 4.57 -8.24
CA TYR A 195 24.76 4.66 -9.01
C TYR A 195 24.81 3.65 -10.17
N GLU A 196 25.21 4.12 -11.35
CA GLU A 196 24.95 3.45 -12.65
C GLU A 196 25.92 2.34 -13.06
N ASN A 197 27.00 2.07 -12.31
CA ASN A 197 28.03 1.10 -12.72
C ASN A 197 28.50 0.18 -11.58
N ALA A 198 27.69 0.06 -10.54
CA ALA A 198 28.00 -0.75 -9.38
C ALA A 198 27.78 -2.25 -9.67
N SER A 199 28.79 -3.10 -9.51
CA SER A 199 28.64 -4.54 -9.77
C SER A 199 27.57 -5.18 -8.86
N MET A 200 27.32 -4.63 -7.66
CA MET A 200 26.41 -5.18 -6.63
C MET A 200 26.63 -6.69 -6.41
N GLN A 201 27.80 -7.22 -6.72
CA GLN A 201 28.07 -8.64 -6.53
C GLN A 201 28.58 -8.81 -5.11
N ASN A 202 27.76 -9.32 -4.21
CA ASN A 202 28.15 -9.72 -2.86
C ASN A 202 27.73 -11.17 -2.60
N ASN A 203 28.42 -11.84 -1.69
CA ASN A 203 28.10 -13.20 -1.28
C ASN A 203 27.31 -13.16 0.03
N ILE A 204 25.99 -13.06 -0.08
CA ILE A 204 25.07 -12.95 1.06
C ILE A 204 24.16 -14.16 1.01
N ASP A 205 24.36 -15.10 1.93
CA ASP A 205 23.52 -16.30 1.98
C ASP A 205 22.25 -16.07 2.82
N THR A 206 21.35 -17.05 2.79
CA THR A 206 20.06 -17.01 3.49
C THR A 206 20.18 -17.17 5.01
N THR A 207 21.38 -17.38 5.56
CA THR A 207 21.58 -17.39 7.02
C THR A 207 21.57 -15.96 7.59
N ASN A 208 21.69 -14.94 6.74
CA ASN A 208 21.45 -13.56 7.13
C ASN A 208 19.94 -13.29 7.21
N THR A 209 19.50 -12.68 8.31
CA THR A 209 18.06 -12.50 8.58
C THR A 209 17.69 -11.07 8.89
N VAL A 210 16.52 -10.66 8.41
CA VAL A 210 15.84 -9.41 8.79
C VAL A 210 14.56 -9.79 9.55
N ASN A 211 14.42 -9.34 10.80
CA ASN A 211 13.33 -9.74 11.70
C ASN A 211 13.09 -11.27 11.75
N GLY A 212 14.17 -12.05 11.77
CA GLY A 212 14.12 -13.51 11.80
C GLY A 212 13.79 -14.19 10.46
N LYS A 213 13.64 -13.44 9.36
CA LYS A 213 13.38 -13.96 8.02
C LYS A 213 14.62 -13.89 7.12
N PRO A 214 14.91 -14.91 6.29
CA PRO A 214 16.10 -14.93 5.42
C PRO A 214 16.11 -13.82 4.37
N ILE A 215 17.29 -13.27 4.10
CA ILE A 215 17.56 -12.42 2.93
C ILE A 215 17.83 -13.33 1.73
N TYR A 216 17.13 -13.11 0.62
CA TYR A 216 17.43 -13.75 -0.66
C TYR A 216 18.22 -12.78 -1.54
N TYR A 217 19.54 -12.96 -1.55
CA TYR A 217 20.44 -12.19 -2.40
C TYR A 217 20.90 -13.06 -3.59
N LEU A 218 20.30 -12.85 -4.74
CA LEU A 218 20.41 -13.71 -5.90
C LEU A 218 21.25 -13.01 -6.97
N VAL A 219 22.33 -13.64 -7.39
CA VAL A 219 23.31 -13.05 -8.32
C VAL A 219 23.57 -14.01 -9.48
N ASN A 220 23.37 -13.54 -10.71
CA ASN A 220 23.61 -14.32 -11.94
C ASN A 220 22.85 -15.67 -11.98
N VAL A 221 21.63 -15.71 -11.45
CA VAL A 221 20.78 -16.93 -11.44
C VAL A 221 19.53 -16.74 -12.30
N SER A 222 18.92 -17.85 -12.70
CA SER A 222 17.70 -17.82 -13.50
C SER A 222 16.73 -18.94 -13.14
N ASN A 223 15.46 -18.78 -13.51
CA ASN A 223 14.40 -19.79 -13.33
C ASN A 223 14.13 -20.14 -11.85
N ILE A 224 14.25 -19.15 -10.95
CA ILE A 224 14.01 -19.33 -9.52
C ILE A 224 12.59 -18.88 -9.19
N THR A 225 11.90 -19.67 -8.37
CA THR A 225 10.60 -19.30 -7.79
C THR A 225 10.72 -19.11 -6.29
N LEU A 226 10.33 -17.94 -5.80
CA LEU A 226 10.13 -17.64 -4.38
C LEU A 226 8.63 -17.47 -4.13
N ASN A 227 8.07 -18.31 -3.25
CA ASN A 227 6.66 -18.27 -2.85
C ASN A 227 6.55 -18.14 -1.34
N SER A 228 5.35 -18.11 -0.76
CA SER A 228 5.18 -17.94 0.69
C SER A 228 6.04 -18.87 1.57
N ALA A 229 6.37 -20.09 1.12
CA ALA A 229 7.25 -21.02 1.83
C ALA A 229 8.71 -20.55 1.90
N SER A 230 9.14 -19.68 0.99
CA SER A 230 10.46 -19.03 1.05
C SER A 230 10.60 -18.12 2.27
N ASN A 231 9.48 -17.58 2.78
CA ASN A 231 9.39 -16.68 3.93
C ASN A 231 10.47 -15.58 3.89
N ALA A 232 10.65 -14.93 2.75
CA ALA A 232 11.72 -13.96 2.58
C ALA A 232 11.51 -12.75 3.50
N GLY A 233 12.61 -12.21 4.00
CA GLY A 233 12.64 -10.95 4.72
C GLY A 233 12.98 -9.76 3.81
N ALA A 234 13.84 -9.99 2.81
CA ALA A 234 14.16 -9.07 1.71
C ALA A 234 14.63 -9.86 0.49
N ILE A 235 14.45 -9.33 -0.71
CA ILE A 235 14.79 -10.00 -1.97
C ILE A 235 15.54 -9.04 -2.90
N TYR A 236 16.72 -9.48 -3.34
CA TYR A 236 17.56 -8.77 -4.29
C TYR A 236 17.91 -9.70 -5.45
N CYS A 237 17.63 -9.27 -6.67
CA CYS A 237 17.96 -9.98 -7.90
C CYS A 237 18.96 -9.14 -8.71
N ILE A 238 20.21 -9.60 -8.78
CA ILE A 238 21.31 -8.93 -9.48
C ILE A 238 21.67 -9.75 -10.71
N ASN A 239 21.55 -9.18 -11.91
CA ASN A 239 21.81 -9.84 -13.19
C ASN A 239 21.05 -11.18 -13.33
N CYS A 240 19.78 -11.22 -12.91
CA CYS A 240 18.99 -12.44 -12.93
C CYS A 240 18.07 -12.53 -14.15
N GLN A 241 17.46 -13.69 -14.40
CA GLN A 241 16.48 -13.84 -15.48
C GLN A 241 15.36 -14.83 -15.11
N ASN A 242 14.13 -14.57 -15.55
CA ASN A 242 13.01 -15.48 -15.35
C ASN A 242 12.79 -15.86 -13.87
N MET A 243 12.72 -14.84 -13.02
CA MET A 243 12.42 -14.98 -11.60
C MET A 243 10.90 -14.96 -11.40
N SER A 244 10.38 -15.79 -10.49
CA SER A 244 8.96 -15.74 -10.08
C SER A 244 8.88 -15.50 -8.58
N ILE A 245 8.47 -14.30 -8.17
CA ILE A 245 8.38 -13.90 -6.77
C ILE A 245 6.92 -13.62 -6.43
N LYS A 246 6.35 -14.42 -5.54
CA LYS A 246 4.93 -14.33 -5.22
C LYS A 246 4.63 -14.58 -3.76
N ASP A 247 3.48 -14.07 -3.32
CA ASP A 247 2.92 -14.34 -2.00
C ASP A 247 3.90 -14.04 -0.83
N GLN A 248 4.77 -13.02 -1.00
CA GLN A 248 5.68 -12.54 0.04
C GLN A 248 5.05 -11.44 0.90
N VAL A 249 5.50 -11.34 2.16
CA VAL A 249 5.20 -10.22 3.07
C VAL A 249 6.50 -9.61 3.57
N LEU A 250 6.81 -8.40 3.10
CA LEU A 250 8.12 -7.74 3.24
C LEU A 250 7.97 -6.36 3.88
N GLN A 251 8.67 -6.13 4.99
CA GLN A 251 8.52 -4.92 5.80
C GLN A 251 9.81 -4.46 6.49
N ASN A 252 9.91 -3.16 6.77
CA ASN A 252 11.02 -2.51 7.49
C ASN A 252 12.39 -2.71 6.81
N ASN A 253 12.39 -2.63 5.47
CA ASN A 253 13.59 -2.68 4.64
C ASN A 253 13.83 -1.36 3.92
N SER A 254 15.07 -1.12 3.48
CA SER A 254 15.30 -0.03 2.54
C SER A 254 14.67 -0.38 1.19
N GLN A 255 14.94 -1.58 0.68
CA GLN A 255 14.22 -2.14 -0.48
C GLN A 255 13.70 -3.52 -0.13
N SER A 256 12.45 -3.79 -0.47
CA SER A 256 11.86 -5.11 -0.22
C SER A 256 12.08 -6.08 -1.38
N ILE A 257 11.73 -5.67 -2.60
CA ILE A 257 12.07 -6.41 -3.83
C ILE A 257 12.87 -5.46 -4.73
N ALA A 258 14.15 -5.76 -4.94
CA ALA A 258 15.02 -4.95 -5.77
C ALA A 258 15.63 -5.75 -6.92
N LEU A 259 15.42 -5.26 -8.14
CA LEU A 259 15.94 -5.84 -9.37
C LEU A 259 16.98 -4.91 -9.97
N PHE A 260 18.11 -5.49 -10.34
CA PHE A 260 19.18 -4.82 -11.06
C PHE A 260 19.60 -5.67 -12.23
N ASN A 261 19.58 -5.10 -13.44
CA ASN A 261 19.95 -5.80 -14.67
C ASN A 261 19.20 -7.14 -14.83
N THR A 262 17.94 -7.20 -14.42
CA THR A 262 17.17 -8.45 -14.35
C THR A 262 16.02 -8.42 -15.34
N SER A 263 15.81 -9.52 -16.08
CA SER A 263 14.79 -9.57 -17.12
C SER A 263 13.83 -10.74 -17.01
N ASP A 264 12.74 -10.67 -17.78
CA ASP A 264 11.78 -11.75 -18.00
C ASP A 264 11.14 -12.28 -16.72
N SER A 265 11.06 -11.48 -15.66
CA SER A 265 10.65 -11.91 -14.33
C SER A 265 9.23 -11.47 -13.96
N ARG A 266 8.59 -12.19 -13.04
CA ARG A 266 7.21 -11.96 -12.59
C ARG A 266 7.11 -11.79 -11.07
N PHE A 267 6.43 -10.73 -10.64
CA PHE A 267 6.15 -10.38 -9.25
C PHE A 267 4.65 -10.35 -9.01
N ASP A 268 4.09 -11.30 -8.26
CA ASP A 268 2.65 -11.47 -8.15
C ASP A 268 2.15 -11.58 -6.70
N SER A 269 1.11 -10.83 -6.34
CA SER A 269 0.41 -11.01 -5.06
C SER A 269 1.31 -10.85 -3.83
N ASN A 270 2.31 -9.97 -3.88
CA ASN A 270 3.16 -9.66 -2.73
C ASN A 270 2.60 -8.46 -1.95
N ILE A 271 2.86 -8.43 -0.63
CA ILE A 271 2.50 -7.34 0.28
C ILE A 271 3.79 -6.68 0.78
N LEU A 272 3.95 -5.38 0.50
CA LEU A 272 5.17 -4.63 0.79
C LEU A 272 4.82 -3.36 1.57
N SER A 273 5.20 -3.30 2.84
CA SER A 273 4.80 -2.20 3.73
C SER A 273 5.91 -1.63 4.59
N ASN A 274 5.87 -0.34 4.89
CA ASN A 274 6.82 0.33 5.80
C ASN A 274 8.29 0.20 5.34
N ASN A 275 8.54 0.32 4.04
CA ASN A 275 9.88 0.29 3.46
C ASN A 275 10.26 1.66 2.89
N ALA A 276 11.55 1.89 2.60
CA ALA A 276 11.88 3.06 1.78
C ALA A 276 11.32 2.86 0.37
N VAL A 277 11.56 1.70 -0.23
CA VAL A 277 11.02 1.33 -1.53
C VAL A 277 10.39 -0.06 -1.47
N GLY A 278 9.15 -0.18 -1.94
CA GLY A 278 8.47 -1.47 -2.04
C GLY A 278 9.13 -2.36 -3.09
N ILE A 279 8.91 -2.02 -4.37
CA ILE A 279 9.49 -2.72 -5.51
C ILE A 279 10.32 -1.72 -6.33
N ILE A 280 11.54 -2.08 -6.71
CA ILE A 280 12.35 -1.29 -7.65
C ILE A 280 12.93 -2.17 -8.76
N LEU A 281 12.75 -1.73 -10.01
CA LEU A 281 13.36 -2.31 -11.20
C LEU A 281 14.33 -1.29 -11.77
N PHE A 282 15.63 -1.57 -11.65
CA PHE A 282 16.69 -0.70 -12.16
C PHE A 282 17.39 -1.39 -13.34
N ASN A 283 17.40 -0.73 -14.50
CA ASN A 283 17.96 -1.28 -15.75
C ASN A 283 17.47 -2.72 -16.01
N SER A 284 16.18 -2.97 -15.78
CA SER A 284 15.59 -4.30 -15.68
C SER A 284 14.39 -4.42 -16.60
N ASP A 285 14.57 -5.16 -17.71
CA ASP A 285 13.67 -5.13 -18.86
C ASP A 285 12.71 -6.31 -18.93
N ASN A 286 11.57 -6.13 -19.60
CA ASN A 286 10.60 -7.20 -19.88
C ASN A 286 10.09 -7.94 -18.63
N ASN A 287 9.84 -7.22 -17.54
CA ASN A 287 9.31 -7.80 -16.31
C ASN A 287 7.81 -7.51 -16.14
N THR A 288 7.14 -8.37 -15.37
CA THR A 288 5.70 -8.34 -15.11
C THR A 288 5.43 -8.19 -13.61
N VAL A 289 4.73 -7.13 -13.20
CA VAL A 289 4.37 -6.84 -11.80
C VAL A 289 2.84 -6.84 -11.66
N LEU A 290 2.28 -7.78 -10.92
CA LEU A 290 0.84 -8.05 -10.88
C LEU A 290 0.28 -8.16 -9.45
N ASN A 291 -0.91 -7.59 -9.22
CA ASN A 291 -1.68 -7.83 -8.00
C ASN A 291 -0.92 -7.56 -6.68
N ASN A 292 0.12 -6.73 -6.70
CA ASN A 292 0.90 -6.44 -5.49
C ASN A 292 0.23 -5.31 -4.70
N ILE A 293 0.32 -5.40 -3.38
CA ILE A 293 -0.15 -4.37 -2.45
C ILE A 293 1.07 -3.71 -1.82
N VAL A 294 1.25 -2.42 -2.06
CA VAL A 294 2.45 -1.67 -1.71
C VAL A 294 2.04 -0.39 -0.97
N VAL A 295 2.17 -0.39 0.35
CA VAL A 295 1.60 0.67 1.22
C VAL A 295 2.57 1.22 2.25
N ASN A 296 2.43 2.48 2.63
CA ASN A 296 3.26 3.12 3.67
C ASN A 296 4.77 3.10 3.36
N ASN A 297 5.14 3.21 2.09
CA ASN A 297 6.53 3.33 1.66
C ASN A 297 6.87 4.77 1.24
N ILE A 298 8.16 5.11 1.10
CA ILE A 298 8.53 6.37 0.44
C ILE A 298 8.18 6.26 -1.05
N ILE A 299 8.66 5.23 -1.72
CA ILE A 299 8.28 4.89 -3.10
C ILE A 299 7.56 3.54 -3.07
N GLY A 300 6.37 3.47 -3.65
CA GLY A 300 5.66 2.20 -3.81
C GLY A 300 6.38 1.30 -4.82
N ILE A 301 6.17 1.56 -6.11
CA ILE A 301 6.78 0.80 -7.21
C ILE A 301 7.57 1.73 -8.12
N GLY A 302 8.90 1.53 -8.17
CA GLY A 302 9.83 2.28 -9.00
C GLY A 302 10.31 1.51 -10.23
N ILE A 303 10.22 2.11 -11.41
CA ILE A 303 10.76 1.60 -12.68
C ILE A 303 11.78 2.61 -13.19
N VAL A 304 13.05 2.23 -13.21
CA VAL A 304 14.15 3.16 -13.46
C VAL A 304 15.01 2.63 -14.59
N LYS A 305 15.23 3.45 -15.63
CA LYS A 305 16.11 3.12 -16.77
C LYS A 305 15.79 1.79 -17.43
N SER A 306 14.51 1.43 -17.48
CA SER A 306 14.08 0.09 -17.87
C SER A 306 13.14 0.14 -19.07
N THR A 307 13.02 -0.98 -19.77
CA THR A 307 12.26 -1.10 -21.03
C THR A 307 11.27 -2.27 -20.98
N ASP A 308 10.13 -2.12 -21.66
CA ASP A 308 9.15 -3.20 -21.89
C ASP A 308 8.54 -3.83 -20.63
N ASN A 309 8.37 -3.06 -19.55
CA ASN A 309 7.79 -3.58 -18.29
C ASN A 309 6.26 -3.47 -18.27
N TYR A 310 5.59 -4.49 -17.71
CA TYR A 310 4.13 -4.57 -17.61
C TYR A 310 3.67 -4.62 -16.15
N LEU A 311 2.93 -3.60 -15.71
CA LEU A 311 2.40 -3.46 -14.36
C LEU A 311 0.88 -3.47 -14.41
N SER A 312 0.21 -4.45 -13.77
CA SER A 312 -1.25 -4.48 -13.76
C SER A 312 -1.89 -4.91 -12.43
N ASN A 313 -3.02 -4.28 -12.10
CA ASN A 313 -3.81 -4.55 -10.90
C ASN A 313 -3.03 -4.40 -9.58
N ASN A 314 -1.96 -3.61 -9.57
CA ASN A 314 -1.22 -3.31 -8.34
C ASN A 314 -1.90 -2.16 -7.59
N VAL A 315 -1.77 -2.19 -6.26
CA VAL A 315 -2.28 -1.15 -5.35
C VAL A 315 -1.08 -0.50 -4.65
N ALA A 316 -0.74 0.73 -5.03
CA ALA A 316 0.34 1.52 -4.44
C ALA A 316 -0.23 2.74 -3.68
N ASN A 317 -0.91 2.49 -2.57
CA ASN A 317 -1.61 3.52 -1.79
C ASN A 317 -0.78 4.00 -0.59
N SER A 318 -1.10 5.19 -0.07
CA SER A 318 -0.57 5.66 1.22
C SER A 318 0.97 5.72 1.27
N ASN A 319 1.64 5.83 0.11
CA ASN A 319 3.08 6.03 0.01
C ASN A 319 3.39 7.54 -0.08
N ILE A 320 4.67 7.94 -0.11
CA ILE A 320 4.99 9.30 -0.56
C ILE A 320 4.71 9.42 -2.06
N VAL A 321 5.23 8.50 -2.87
CA VAL A 321 4.91 8.34 -4.30
C VAL A 321 4.40 6.91 -4.54
N GLY A 322 3.27 6.76 -5.24
CA GLY A 322 2.69 5.45 -5.54
C GLY A 322 3.52 4.68 -6.56
N PHE A 323 3.51 5.16 -7.81
CA PHE A 323 4.33 4.64 -8.91
C PHE A 323 5.29 5.72 -9.39
N ASP A 324 6.57 5.35 -9.57
CA ASP A 324 7.60 6.22 -10.13
C ASP A 324 8.27 5.56 -11.33
N VAL A 325 8.13 6.15 -12.51
CA VAL A 325 8.69 5.67 -13.77
C VAL A 325 9.69 6.72 -14.26
N HIS A 326 10.97 6.40 -14.20
CA HIS A 326 12.05 7.34 -14.45
C HIS A 326 12.97 6.84 -15.57
N GLU A 327 13.25 7.70 -16.54
CA GLU A 327 14.13 7.41 -17.70
C GLU A 327 13.82 6.06 -18.39
N SER A 328 12.54 5.66 -18.41
CA SER A 328 12.10 4.34 -18.86
C SER A 328 11.31 4.41 -20.17
N THR A 329 11.33 3.32 -20.92
CA THR A 329 10.73 3.23 -22.25
C THR A 329 9.68 2.12 -22.32
N ASN A 330 8.57 2.34 -23.01
CA ASN A 330 7.56 1.32 -23.28
C ASN A 330 7.09 0.53 -22.03
N THR A 331 6.96 1.21 -20.90
CA THR A 331 6.35 0.65 -19.69
C THR A 331 4.83 0.80 -19.76
N GLU A 332 4.11 -0.27 -19.44
CA GLU A 332 2.64 -0.30 -19.42
C GLU A 332 2.12 -0.39 -17.97
N LEU A 333 1.38 0.62 -17.54
CA LEU A 333 0.64 0.66 -16.28
C LEU A 333 -0.84 0.47 -16.60
N ASN A 334 -1.40 -0.72 -16.31
CA ASN A 334 -2.77 -1.08 -16.65
C ASN A 334 -3.63 -1.42 -15.41
N ASN A 335 -4.71 -0.67 -15.17
CA ASN A 335 -5.67 -0.92 -14.09
C ASN A 335 -5.04 -0.94 -12.68
N ASN A 336 -4.01 -0.12 -12.44
CA ASN A 336 -3.42 0.01 -11.12
C ASN A 336 -4.15 1.08 -10.29
N THR A 337 -4.03 1.00 -8.96
CA THR A 337 -4.58 1.97 -8.01
C THR A 337 -3.46 2.63 -7.23
N ALA A 338 -3.44 3.96 -7.16
CA ALA A 338 -2.44 4.77 -6.47
C ALA A 338 -3.11 5.93 -5.73
N ASN A 339 -3.82 5.63 -4.64
CA ASN A 339 -4.59 6.61 -3.88
C ASN A 339 -3.89 7.04 -2.59
N PHE A 340 -4.24 8.23 -2.10
CA PHE A 340 -3.80 8.75 -0.80
C PHE A 340 -2.29 8.87 -0.61
N ASN A 341 -1.53 8.96 -1.71
CA ASN A 341 -0.10 9.20 -1.67
C ASN A 341 0.17 10.67 -1.33
N LYS A 342 1.19 10.91 -0.51
CA LYS A 342 1.51 12.26 -0.01
C LYS A 342 1.84 13.23 -1.14
N ASP A 343 2.59 12.76 -2.12
CA ASP A 343 2.98 13.49 -3.33
C ASP A 343 2.16 12.97 -4.52
N ASN A 344 2.76 12.38 -5.56
CA ASN A 344 2.00 11.94 -6.73
C ASN A 344 1.53 10.48 -6.61
N GLY A 345 0.33 10.19 -7.13
CA GLY A 345 -0.12 8.82 -7.32
C GLY A 345 0.76 8.08 -8.33
N ILE A 346 0.89 8.64 -9.53
CA ILE A 346 1.73 8.09 -10.61
C ILE A 346 2.63 9.20 -11.16
N THR A 347 3.94 8.98 -11.20
CA THR A 347 4.92 9.89 -11.81
C THR A 347 5.65 9.19 -12.94
N LEU A 348 5.73 9.84 -14.10
CA LEU A 348 6.61 9.52 -15.21
C LEU A 348 7.57 10.70 -15.41
N SER A 349 8.87 10.45 -15.51
CA SER A 349 9.87 11.51 -15.71
C SER A 349 10.95 11.09 -16.71
N SER A 350 11.27 11.99 -17.65
CA SER A 350 12.24 11.75 -18.74
C SER A 350 12.02 10.42 -19.49
N SER A 351 10.77 9.96 -19.53
CA SER A 351 10.38 8.62 -19.99
C SER A 351 9.59 8.70 -21.29
N ILE A 352 9.73 7.70 -22.17
CA ILE A 352 9.19 7.74 -23.54
C ILE A 352 8.33 6.51 -23.88
N GLN A 353 7.34 6.70 -24.75
CA GLN A 353 6.52 5.61 -25.32
C GLN A 353 5.76 4.76 -24.29
N ASN A 354 5.43 5.32 -23.12
CA ASN A 354 4.75 4.58 -22.05
C ASN A 354 3.24 4.55 -22.26
N LYS A 355 2.57 3.54 -21.70
CA LYS A 355 1.11 3.43 -21.70
C LYS A 355 0.58 3.42 -20.28
N VAL A 356 -0.31 4.33 -19.97
CA VAL A 356 -0.95 4.45 -18.66
C VAL A 356 -2.45 4.31 -18.92
N ASN A 357 -3.01 3.11 -18.71
CA ASN A 357 -4.39 2.80 -19.07
C ASN A 357 -5.22 2.35 -17.86
N GLY A 358 -6.42 2.92 -17.69
CA GLY A 358 -7.39 2.42 -16.70
C GLY A 358 -6.97 2.59 -15.24
N ASN A 359 -5.95 3.40 -14.95
CA ASN A 359 -5.43 3.54 -13.59
C ASN A 359 -6.26 4.53 -12.77
N ILE A 360 -6.28 4.34 -11.46
CA ILE A 360 -6.98 5.20 -10.50
C ILE A 360 -5.93 5.86 -9.59
N ALA A 361 -5.83 7.19 -9.62
CA ALA A 361 -4.87 7.99 -8.86
C ALA A 361 -5.58 9.15 -8.13
N ASN A 362 -6.37 8.82 -7.12
CA ASN A 362 -7.22 9.77 -6.39
C ASN A 362 -6.64 10.19 -5.03
N HIS A 363 -7.04 11.37 -4.55
CA HIS A 363 -6.71 11.86 -3.20
C HIS A 363 -5.21 11.94 -2.87
N ASN A 364 -4.38 12.14 -3.88
CA ASN A 364 -2.95 12.33 -3.71
C ASN A 364 -2.61 13.83 -3.59
N GLY A 365 -1.33 14.13 -3.38
CA GLY A 365 -0.77 15.43 -3.74
C GLY A 365 -1.09 15.79 -5.20
N GLY A 366 -0.58 15.02 -6.16
CA GLY A 366 -0.94 15.09 -7.59
C GLY A 366 -1.41 13.74 -8.12
N GLY A 367 -2.30 13.70 -9.10
CA GLY A 367 -2.82 12.42 -9.62
C GLY A 367 -1.78 11.67 -10.46
N ILE A 368 -1.70 12.02 -11.74
CA ILE A 368 -0.77 11.45 -12.73
C ILE A 368 0.11 12.58 -13.28
N LYS A 369 1.42 12.49 -13.09
CA LYS A 369 2.38 13.49 -13.55
C LYS A 369 3.32 12.94 -14.61
N LEU A 370 3.45 13.64 -15.73
CA LEU A 370 4.42 13.42 -16.79
C LEU A 370 5.35 14.64 -16.85
N PHE A 371 6.63 14.44 -16.56
CA PHE A 371 7.63 15.49 -16.66
C PHE A 371 8.70 15.15 -17.71
N ASN A 372 8.88 16.01 -18.72
CA ASN A 372 9.84 15.78 -19.81
C ASN A 372 9.61 14.42 -20.52
N CYS A 373 8.36 14.00 -20.64
CA CYS A 373 7.96 12.74 -21.27
C CYS A 373 7.59 12.93 -22.73
N SER A 374 7.70 11.87 -23.55
CA SER A 374 7.18 11.94 -24.92
C SER A 374 6.57 10.66 -25.47
N ASN A 375 5.73 10.80 -26.50
CA ASN A 375 5.14 9.69 -27.24
C ASN A 375 4.33 8.70 -26.39
N SER A 376 3.83 9.13 -25.22
CA SER A 376 3.11 8.26 -24.28
C SER A 376 1.59 8.33 -24.49
N LEU A 377 0.89 7.24 -24.18
CA LEU A 377 -0.57 7.13 -24.24
C LEU A 377 -1.14 7.06 -22.83
N LEU A 378 -2.02 8.00 -22.50
CA LEU A 378 -2.80 8.01 -21.27
C LEU A 378 -4.27 7.79 -21.65
N ASN A 379 -4.84 6.64 -21.28
CA ASN A 379 -6.18 6.27 -21.71
C ASN A 379 -7.07 5.80 -20.54
N ASN A 380 -8.29 6.32 -20.42
CA ASN A 380 -9.27 5.87 -19.42
C ASN A 380 -8.78 5.92 -17.96
N ASN A 381 -7.87 6.84 -17.61
CA ASN A 381 -7.43 6.98 -16.23
C ASN A 381 -8.37 7.88 -15.43
N ILE A 382 -8.42 7.67 -14.11
CA ILE A 382 -9.21 8.47 -13.16
C ILE A 382 -8.24 9.09 -12.16
N ALA A 383 -8.15 10.41 -12.12
CA ALA A 383 -7.24 11.18 -11.27
C ALA A 383 -8.00 12.30 -10.56
N ASN A 384 -8.84 11.94 -9.61
CA ASN A 384 -9.79 12.83 -8.96
C ASN A 384 -9.35 13.27 -7.55
N SER A 385 -9.84 14.42 -7.11
CA SER A 385 -9.73 14.87 -5.71
C SER A 385 -8.29 15.00 -5.19
N ASN A 386 -7.34 15.32 -6.07
CA ASN A 386 -5.95 15.56 -5.71
C ASN A 386 -5.72 17.01 -5.25
N ARG A 387 -4.67 17.22 -4.45
CA ARG A 387 -4.32 18.55 -3.89
C ARG A 387 -3.78 19.54 -4.94
N TYR A 388 -3.21 19.03 -6.02
CA TYR A 388 -2.67 19.76 -7.16
C TYR A 388 -3.44 19.36 -8.42
N ALA A 389 -2.76 19.21 -9.56
CA ALA A 389 -3.38 18.75 -10.79
C ALA A 389 -3.82 17.27 -10.73
N GLY A 390 -4.92 16.95 -11.41
CA GLY A 390 -5.31 15.57 -11.68
C GLY A 390 -4.32 14.90 -12.63
N ILE A 391 -4.11 15.50 -13.81
CA ILE A 391 -3.11 15.04 -14.79
C ILE A 391 -2.21 16.21 -15.23
N ASP A 392 -0.90 16.11 -15.01
CA ASP A 392 0.11 17.13 -15.31
C ASP A 392 1.06 16.65 -16.42
N LEU A 393 1.27 17.45 -17.47
CA LEU A 393 2.19 17.18 -18.59
C LEU A 393 3.40 18.13 -18.65
N GLY A 394 3.86 18.66 -17.52
CA GLY A 394 4.99 19.59 -17.44
C GLY A 394 6.15 19.26 -18.39
N SER A 395 6.47 20.19 -19.29
CA SER A 395 7.57 20.05 -20.28
C SER A 395 7.52 18.79 -21.15
N SER A 396 6.36 18.15 -21.29
CA SER A 396 6.19 16.91 -22.05
C SER A 396 5.68 17.16 -23.46
N ARG A 397 5.95 16.26 -24.41
CA ARG A 397 5.56 16.45 -25.81
C ARG A 397 5.06 15.23 -26.54
N ASP A 398 4.27 15.43 -27.58
CA ASP A 398 3.83 14.37 -28.49
C ASP A 398 3.08 13.22 -27.76
N ASN A 399 2.40 13.50 -26.64
CA ASN A 399 1.61 12.51 -25.89
C ASN A 399 0.13 12.54 -26.31
N ILE A 400 -0.56 11.41 -26.12
CA ILE A 400 -1.98 11.24 -26.44
C ILE A 400 -2.74 10.96 -25.16
N LEU A 401 -3.72 11.80 -24.83
CA LEU A 401 -4.63 11.65 -23.71
C LEU A 401 -6.04 11.41 -24.23
N THR A 402 -6.60 10.23 -23.95
CA THR A 402 -7.97 9.86 -24.35
C THR A 402 -8.82 9.37 -23.19
N ASP A 403 -10.06 9.85 -23.11
CA ASP A 403 -11.07 9.34 -22.18
C ASP A 403 -10.66 9.36 -20.69
N ASN A 404 -9.74 10.25 -20.29
CA ASN A 404 -9.31 10.38 -18.89
C ASN A 404 -10.26 11.29 -18.11
N ILE A 405 -10.40 11.03 -16.81
CA ILE A 405 -11.25 11.78 -15.89
C ILE A 405 -10.35 12.42 -14.82
N ALA A 406 -10.39 13.74 -14.68
CA ALA A 406 -9.60 14.51 -13.72
C ALA A 406 -10.47 15.54 -12.98
N ASN A 407 -11.40 15.05 -12.17
CA ASN A 407 -12.42 15.85 -11.49
C ASN A 407 -12.09 16.19 -10.03
N SER A 408 -12.60 17.33 -9.57
CA SER A 408 -12.55 17.78 -8.18
C SER A 408 -11.13 17.93 -7.64
N ASN A 409 -10.16 18.17 -8.52
CA ASN A 409 -8.79 18.49 -8.15
C ASN A 409 -8.70 19.96 -7.72
N ARG A 410 -7.94 20.25 -6.67
CA ARG A 410 -7.94 21.58 -6.03
C ARG A 410 -7.37 22.68 -6.94
N GLU A 411 -6.44 22.36 -7.81
CA GLU A 411 -5.84 23.32 -8.75
C GLU A 411 -6.40 23.15 -10.17
N HIS A 412 -5.99 22.10 -10.88
CA HIS A 412 -6.34 21.89 -12.29
C HIS A 412 -6.81 20.45 -12.54
N GLY A 413 -7.74 20.25 -13.47
CA GLY A 413 -8.00 18.91 -14.00
C GLY A 413 -6.79 18.42 -14.80
N PHE A 414 -6.46 19.18 -15.85
CA PHE A 414 -5.29 18.96 -16.69
C PHE A 414 -4.33 20.16 -16.67
N GLU A 415 -3.02 19.93 -16.45
CA GLU A 415 -1.96 20.95 -16.51
C GLU A 415 -1.02 20.67 -17.70
N LEU A 416 -0.70 21.70 -18.49
CA LEU A 416 0.03 21.61 -19.76
C LEU A 416 1.23 22.56 -19.83
N ALA A 417 1.68 23.13 -18.71
CA ALA A 417 2.76 24.10 -18.65
C ALA A 417 4.05 23.62 -19.37
N GLY A 418 4.49 24.42 -20.35
CA GLY A 418 5.71 24.13 -21.12
C GLY A 418 5.66 22.87 -21.98
N SER A 419 4.47 22.27 -22.15
CA SER A 419 4.27 21.05 -22.94
C SER A 419 3.93 21.39 -24.40
N ASP A 420 4.32 20.53 -25.36
CA ASP A 420 4.18 20.80 -26.80
C ASP A 420 3.59 19.61 -27.59
N ASN A 421 2.77 19.86 -28.63
CA ASN A 421 2.22 18.85 -29.54
C ASN A 421 1.48 17.67 -28.87
N ASN A 422 0.92 17.86 -27.67
CA ASN A 422 0.08 16.84 -27.03
C ASN A 422 -1.33 16.87 -27.64
N THR A 423 -1.98 15.71 -27.71
CA THR A 423 -3.35 15.54 -28.23
C THR A 423 -4.28 15.11 -27.11
N LEU A 424 -5.31 15.89 -26.83
CA LEU A 424 -6.35 15.57 -25.84
C LEU A 424 -7.68 15.29 -26.58
N ARG A 425 -8.34 14.15 -26.32
CA ARG A 425 -9.66 13.80 -26.90
C ARG A 425 -10.57 13.09 -25.89
N GLY A 426 -11.80 13.56 -25.70
CA GLY A 426 -12.80 12.88 -24.87
C GLY A 426 -12.48 12.86 -23.38
N ASN A 427 -11.59 13.74 -22.92
CA ASN A 427 -11.22 13.81 -21.51
C ASN A 427 -12.22 14.67 -20.74
N ILE A 428 -12.46 14.34 -19.47
CA ILE A 428 -13.45 14.99 -18.60
C ILE A 428 -12.73 15.68 -17.44
N GLU A 429 -13.02 16.96 -17.23
CA GLU A 429 -12.63 17.72 -16.03
C GLU A 429 -13.80 18.51 -15.43
N ASN A 430 -13.75 18.72 -14.11
CA ASN A 430 -14.50 19.75 -13.40
C ASN A 430 -13.67 20.17 -12.18
N SER A 431 -13.11 21.38 -12.21
CA SER A 431 -12.33 21.95 -11.10
C SER A 431 -13.13 23.04 -10.38
N ASP A 432 -13.01 23.13 -9.06
CA ASP A 432 -13.65 24.18 -8.25
C ASP A 432 -13.05 25.59 -8.52
N MET A 433 -11.99 25.67 -9.34
CA MET A 433 -11.39 26.90 -9.85
C MET A 433 -11.60 26.98 -11.36
N ASP A 434 -12.46 27.93 -11.75
CA ASP A 434 -12.88 28.22 -13.12
C ASP A 434 -11.74 28.92 -13.87
N HIS A 435 -10.81 28.18 -14.50
CA HIS A 435 -9.86 28.72 -15.50
C HIS A 435 -9.37 27.62 -16.45
N LEU A 436 -10.17 27.28 -17.47
CA LEU A 436 -9.55 27.15 -18.79
C LEU A 436 -9.12 28.58 -19.17
N PRO A 437 -7.83 28.89 -19.38
CA PRO A 437 -7.44 30.25 -19.68
C PRO A 437 -7.98 30.64 -21.06
N ASP A 438 -8.91 31.60 -21.02
CA ASP A 438 -9.14 32.57 -22.08
C ASP A 438 -7.80 33.15 -22.55
N ASP A 439 -7.69 33.40 -23.85
CA ASP A 439 -6.49 33.78 -24.60
C ASP A 439 -5.46 34.60 -23.80
N SER A 440 -4.40 33.94 -23.31
CA SER A 440 -3.20 34.60 -22.79
C SER A 440 -2.12 34.67 -23.88
N PRO A 441 -1.63 35.86 -24.27
CA PRO A 441 -0.76 36.06 -25.44
C PRO A 441 0.69 35.60 -25.23
N ASN A 442 0.95 34.67 -24.30
CA ASN A 442 2.30 34.21 -23.96
C ASN A 442 2.48 32.68 -24.02
N ARG A 443 1.67 31.97 -24.83
CA ARG A 443 1.83 30.52 -25.05
C ARG A 443 2.51 30.22 -26.39
N THR A 444 3.73 29.68 -26.32
CA THR A 444 4.46 29.12 -27.48
C THR A 444 4.08 27.66 -27.79
N SER A 445 3.12 27.07 -27.07
CA SER A 445 2.81 25.63 -27.14
C SER A 445 1.74 25.27 -28.18
N LYS A 446 2.04 24.32 -29.07
CA LYS A 446 1.16 23.82 -30.15
C LYS A 446 0.32 22.58 -29.76
N ASN A 447 -0.30 22.57 -28.58
CA ASN A 447 -1.15 21.43 -28.17
C ASN A 447 -2.50 21.46 -28.89
N GLU A 448 -2.98 20.32 -29.40
CA GLU A 448 -4.29 20.19 -30.06
C GLU A 448 -5.36 19.75 -29.06
N THR A 449 -6.33 20.63 -28.79
CA THR A 449 -7.63 20.31 -28.17
C THR A 449 -8.69 20.25 -29.28
N LYS A 450 -9.54 19.22 -29.33
CA LYS A 450 -10.61 19.12 -30.36
C LYS A 450 -11.99 19.23 -29.72
N ASP A 451 -12.75 20.22 -30.18
CA ASP A 451 -14.05 20.70 -29.68
C ASP A 451 -15.21 19.68 -29.72
N GLN A 452 -15.19 18.72 -28.79
CA GLN A 452 -16.44 18.13 -28.27
C GLN A 452 -16.60 18.31 -26.75
N ASP A 453 -15.67 19.03 -26.11
CA ASP A 453 -15.51 19.05 -24.66
C ASP A 453 -16.19 20.26 -23.95
N ILE A 454 -16.99 21.09 -24.66
CA ILE A 454 -17.60 22.32 -24.08
C ILE A 454 -19.15 22.27 -24.05
N GLU A 455 -19.82 21.44 -24.85
CA GLU A 455 -21.30 21.46 -24.95
C GLU A 455 -22.04 20.74 -23.82
N ASN A 456 -21.33 20.10 -22.90
CA ASN A 456 -21.94 19.39 -21.78
C ASN A 456 -21.77 20.09 -20.43
N LYS A 457 -21.34 21.36 -20.37
CA LYS A 457 -21.14 22.08 -19.09
C LYS A 457 -22.42 22.10 -18.23
N SER A 458 -23.61 22.26 -18.80
CA SER A 458 -24.87 22.23 -18.04
C SER A 458 -25.35 20.82 -17.65
N PHE A 459 -25.05 19.81 -18.46
CA PHE A 459 -25.37 18.41 -18.14
C PHE A 459 -24.40 17.88 -17.09
N ILE A 460 -23.11 18.21 -17.20
CA ILE A 460 -22.01 17.84 -16.32
C ILE A 460 -22.07 18.60 -14.99
N ASP A 461 -22.40 19.91 -14.95
CA ASP A 461 -22.57 20.63 -13.68
C ASP A 461 -23.76 20.11 -12.87
N SER A 462 -24.83 19.67 -13.55
CA SER A 462 -25.96 19.00 -12.90
C SER A 462 -25.61 17.57 -12.45
N THR A 463 -24.71 16.91 -13.17
CA THR A 463 -24.23 15.56 -12.84
C THR A 463 -23.15 15.60 -11.76
N ILE A 464 -22.34 16.66 -11.69
CA ILE A 464 -21.24 16.83 -10.74
C ILE A 464 -21.73 17.48 -9.44
N SER A 465 -22.73 18.36 -9.46
CA SER A 465 -23.47 18.73 -8.24
C SER A 465 -24.21 17.53 -7.63
N ALA A 466 -24.66 16.58 -8.45
CA ALA A 466 -25.25 15.32 -8.00
C ALA A 466 -24.19 14.29 -7.54
N ILE A 467 -22.94 14.35 -8.02
CA ILE A 467 -21.84 13.45 -7.62
C ILE A 467 -21.05 14.00 -6.41
N LEU A 468 -20.86 15.31 -6.28
CA LEU A 468 -20.17 15.93 -5.14
C LEU A 468 -20.99 15.81 -3.85
N SER A 469 -22.32 15.86 -3.94
CA SER A 469 -23.23 15.58 -2.81
C SER A 469 -23.28 14.09 -2.41
N TRP A 470 -22.68 13.19 -3.20
CA TRP A 470 -22.56 11.76 -2.91
C TRP A 470 -21.20 11.35 -2.32
N ILE A 471 -20.13 12.11 -2.56
CA ILE A 471 -18.79 11.77 -2.07
C ILE A 471 -18.49 12.48 -0.74
N TYR A 472 -19.04 13.68 -0.52
CA TYR A 472 -18.93 14.42 0.74
C TYR A 472 -20.28 15.04 1.14
N PRO A 473 -21.11 14.38 1.96
CA PRO A 473 -22.34 14.99 2.46
C PRO A 473 -22.09 16.15 3.43
N ASN A 474 -20.86 16.28 3.95
CA ASN A 474 -20.48 17.30 4.93
C ASN A 474 -19.13 17.91 4.58
N ASN A 475 -19.13 19.03 3.86
CA ASN A 475 -18.13 20.10 3.98
C ASN A 475 -18.63 21.34 3.24
N SER A 476 -19.56 22.05 3.88
CA SER A 476 -19.67 23.49 3.69
C SER A 476 -18.57 24.14 4.55
N PRO A 477 -17.83 25.15 4.04
CA PRO A 477 -16.85 25.84 4.84
C PRO A 477 -17.58 26.85 5.73
N ASP A 478 -17.98 26.46 6.93
CA ASP A 478 -18.21 27.37 8.05
C ASP A 478 -18.41 26.61 9.38
N ASN A 479 -17.55 26.94 10.35
CA ASN A 479 -17.69 26.80 11.81
C ASN A 479 -17.93 25.44 12.46
N ASP A 480 -16.91 25.00 13.19
CA ASP A 480 -16.91 24.50 14.57
C ASP A 480 -18.18 23.83 15.15
N SER A 481 -17.93 22.62 15.68
CA SER A 481 -18.66 21.89 16.73
C SER A 481 -19.99 21.21 16.35
N ASN A 482 -19.97 19.87 16.51
CA ASN A 482 -21.11 18.91 16.55
C ASN A 482 -21.48 18.15 15.27
N ASN A 483 -20.58 17.28 14.78
CA ASN A 483 -21.01 16.11 14.02
C ASN A 483 -20.26 14.83 14.46
N SER A 484 -20.43 14.47 15.74
CA SER A 484 -20.19 13.10 16.19
C SER A 484 -21.42 12.25 15.81
N ILE A 485 -21.46 11.76 14.58
CA ILE A 485 -22.25 10.55 14.30
C ILE A 485 -21.42 9.43 14.92
N ASN A 486 -21.83 8.96 16.10
CA ASN A 486 -21.15 7.89 16.83
C ASN A 486 -20.93 6.69 15.90
N ASN A 487 -19.72 6.49 15.37
CA ASN A 487 -19.42 5.22 14.73
C ASN A 487 -19.43 4.17 15.83
N PHE A 488 -20.05 3.02 15.58
CA PHE A 488 -19.93 1.85 16.44
C PHE A 488 -18.46 1.57 16.83
N LEU A 489 -17.54 1.80 15.89
CA LEU A 489 -16.08 1.71 16.04
C LEU A 489 -15.49 2.74 17.02
N ASP A 490 -16.06 3.93 17.15
CA ASP A 490 -15.54 5.01 18.03
C ASP A 490 -15.75 4.70 19.53
N ASN A 491 -16.59 3.71 19.84
CA ASN A 491 -16.94 3.32 21.20
C ASN A 491 -16.22 2.06 21.71
N ILE A 492 -15.37 1.43 20.88
CA ILE A 492 -14.58 0.24 21.26
C ILE A 492 -13.18 0.70 21.65
N SER A 493 -12.84 0.63 22.94
CA SER A 493 -11.49 0.94 23.43
C SER A 493 -10.52 -0.21 23.13
N ASP A 494 -9.25 0.09 22.87
CA ASP A 494 -8.22 -0.94 22.62
C ASP A 494 -8.14 -1.99 23.74
N ASP A 495 -8.40 -1.59 25.00
CA ASP A 495 -8.42 -2.47 26.18
C ASP A 495 -9.56 -3.53 26.18
N SER A 496 -10.52 -3.42 25.26
CA SER A 496 -11.63 -4.36 25.13
C SER A 496 -11.42 -5.44 24.06
N ILE A 497 -10.28 -5.41 23.35
CA ILE A 497 -9.96 -6.36 22.28
C ILE A 497 -9.40 -7.65 22.87
N ASN A 498 -9.99 -8.79 22.50
CA ASN A 498 -9.57 -10.11 22.96
C ASN A 498 -8.50 -10.73 22.06
N VAL A 499 -8.65 -10.57 20.74
CA VAL A 499 -7.78 -11.20 19.75
C VAL A 499 -7.38 -10.18 18.69
N TYR A 500 -6.08 -10.13 18.38
CA TYR A 500 -5.56 -9.39 17.24
C TYR A 500 -5.20 -10.36 16.11
N VAL A 501 -5.59 -10.01 14.90
CA VAL A 501 -5.24 -10.73 13.66
C VAL A 501 -4.42 -9.79 12.79
N HIS A 502 -3.21 -10.20 12.42
CA HIS A 502 -2.32 -9.44 11.56
C HIS A 502 -2.22 -10.05 10.16
N PRO A 503 -1.78 -9.31 9.13
CA PRO A 503 -1.62 -9.85 7.79
C PRO A 503 -0.71 -11.08 7.77
N GLY A 504 -1.23 -12.20 7.27
CA GLY A 504 -0.56 -13.50 7.28
C GLY A 504 -1.11 -14.47 8.34
N ASP A 505 -1.79 -13.96 9.36
CA ASP A 505 -2.61 -14.78 10.27
C ASP A 505 -3.93 -15.15 9.60
N SER A 506 -4.55 -16.25 10.04
CA SER A 506 -5.90 -16.64 9.58
C SER A 506 -6.97 -16.02 10.47
N ILE A 507 -7.90 -15.30 9.85
CA ILE A 507 -9.10 -14.81 10.55
C ILE A 507 -9.97 -15.99 10.97
N GLN A 508 -10.08 -17.05 10.14
CA GLN A 508 -10.83 -18.24 10.54
C GLN A 508 -10.26 -18.88 11.80
N GLN A 509 -8.93 -19.01 11.89
CA GLN A 509 -8.31 -19.55 13.09
C GLN A 509 -8.57 -18.67 14.33
N ALA A 510 -8.64 -17.35 14.16
CA ALA A 510 -9.02 -16.45 15.25
C ALA A 510 -10.48 -16.66 15.69
N ILE A 511 -11.39 -16.86 14.73
CA ILE A 511 -12.80 -17.22 15.00
C ILE A 511 -12.88 -18.54 15.76
N ASP A 512 -12.22 -19.59 15.26
CA ASP A 512 -12.26 -20.94 15.82
C ASP A 512 -11.75 -21.01 17.28
N ASN A 513 -10.86 -20.09 17.67
CA ASN A 513 -10.26 -20.04 19.00
C ASN A 513 -10.93 -19.03 19.95
N SER A 514 -11.89 -18.25 19.48
CA SER A 514 -12.57 -17.22 20.27
C SER A 514 -13.76 -17.80 21.02
N SER A 515 -14.07 -17.20 22.17
CA SER A 515 -15.28 -17.49 22.94
C SER A 515 -16.39 -16.50 22.61
N SER A 516 -17.64 -16.90 22.83
CA SER A 516 -18.79 -16.01 22.67
C SER A 516 -18.62 -14.70 23.46
N GLY A 517 -18.79 -13.58 22.78
CA GLY A 517 -18.60 -12.22 23.29
C GLY A 517 -17.23 -11.60 22.98
N ASP A 518 -16.27 -12.39 22.49
CA ASP A 518 -14.93 -11.89 22.18
C ASP A 518 -14.92 -10.89 21.03
N ILE A 519 -14.00 -9.92 21.13
CA ILE A 519 -13.70 -8.94 20.10
C ILE A 519 -12.44 -9.36 19.34
N ILE A 520 -12.58 -9.60 18.04
CA ILE A 520 -11.49 -9.87 17.11
C ILE A 520 -11.20 -8.57 16.33
N ALA A 521 -10.01 -8.01 16.51
CA ALA A 521 -9.54 -6.86 15.77
C ALA A 521 -8.56 -7.30 14.67
N VAL A 522 -8.94 -7.08 13.42
CA VAL A 522 -8.15 -7.42 12.24
C VAL A 522 -7.40 -6.18 11.77
N HIS A 523 -6.08 -6.27 11.67
CA HIS A 523 -5.22 -5.21 11.18
C HIS A 523 -5.29 -5.08 9.65
N PRO A 524 -5.02 -3.88 9.09
CA PRO A 524 -4.97 -3.65 7.65
C PRO A 524 -4.07 -4.63 6.89
N GLY A 525 -4.59 -5.19 5.79
CA GLY A 525 -3.91 -6.17 4.94
C GLY A 525 -4.91 -6.97 4.09
N LEU A 526 -4.39 -7.87 3.23
CA LEU A 526 -5.21 -8.76 2.40
C LEU A 526 -5.31 -10.14 3.02
N TYR A 527 -6.54 -10.58 3.26
CA TYR A 527 -6.88 -11.89 3.80
C TYR A 527 -7.68 -12.66 2.75
N LYS A 528 -7.07 -13.69 2.14
CA LYS A 528 -7.73 -14.55 1.15
C LYS A 528 -8.38 -15.73 1.87
N GLU A 529 -9.62 -15.55 2.31
CA GLU A 529 -10.35 -16.53 3.13
C GLU A 529 -11.84 -16.56 2.79
N ASN A 530 -12.50 -17.65 3.14
CA ASN A 530 -13.96 -17.75 3.22
C ASN A 530 -14.29 -18.16 4.65
N LEU A 531 -14.88 -17.25 5.39
CA LEU A 531 -15.03 -17.29 6.83
C LEU A 531 -16.40 -17.83 7.22
N VAL A 532 -16.44 -18.76 8.16
CA VAL A 532 -17.66 -19.24 8.83
C VAL A 532 -17.63 -18.71 10.25
N VAL A 533 -18.64 -17.92 10.61
CA VAL A 533 -18.79 -17.35 11.96
C VAL A 533 -19.96 -18.03 12.65
N ASP A 534 -19.66 -19.08 13.40
CA ASP A 534 -20.61 -19.93 14.13
C ASP A 534 -20.64 -19.68 15.64
N GLU A 535 -19.84 -18.73 16.12
CA GLU A 535 -19.85 -18.20 17.49
C GLU A 535 -20.24 -16.71 17.52
N SER A 536 -20.83 -16.27 18.62
CA SER A 536 -21.31 -14.89 18.78
C SER A 536 -20.15 -13.93 19.06
N LEU A 537 -19.67 -13.20 18.05
CA LEU A 537 -18.41 -12.45 18.08
C LEU A 537 -18.56 -11.01 17.58
N ILE A 538 -17.63 -10.14 17.98
CA ILE A 538 -17.46 -8.80 17.39
C ILE A 538 -16.18 -8.81 16.55
N ILE A 539 -16.32 -8.80 15.22
CA ILE A 539 -15.20 -8.85 14.29
C ILE A 539 -15.10 -7.48 13.61
N ILE A 540 -13.99 -6.79 13.85
CA ILE A 540 -13.79 -5.41 13.39
C ILE A 540 -12.45 -5.25 12.67
N SER A 541 -12.44 -4.43 11.64
CA SER A 541 -11.20 -3.83 11.16
C SER A 541 -10.75 -2.80 12.19
N LYS A 542 -9.49 -2.87 12.63
CA LYS A 542 -8.97 -1.99 13.67
C LYS A 542 -9.04 -0.51 13.22
N PRO A 543 -9.74 0.38 13.97
CA PRO A 543 -9.84 1.81 13.64
C PRO A 543 -8.54 2.58 13.89
N ARG A 544 -8.40 3.76 13.24
CA ARG A 544 -7.26 4.73 13.26
C ARG A 544 -6.13 4.47 12.26
N GLU A 545 -6.23 3.41 11.48
CA GLU A 545 -5.51 3.21 10.22
C GLU A 545 -6.58 3.18 9.12
N GLN A 546 -6.56 4.11 8.16
CA GLN A 546 -7.66 4.31 7.21
C GLN A 546 -7.92 3.00 6.40
N THR A 547 -9.17 2.58 6.25
CA THR A 547 -9.65 1.21 5.92
C THR A 547 -8.97 0.52 4.72
N GLU A 548 -7.85 -0.16 4.97
CA GLU A 548 -7.06 -0.99 4.04
C GLU A 548 -7.20 -2.52 4.30
N THR A 549 -8.06 -2.94 5.24
CA THR A 549 -8.32 -4.37 5.52
C THR A 549 -9.23 -4.99 4.45
N ILE A 550 -8.63 -5.76 3.54
CA ILE A 550 -9.32 -6.42 2.41
C ILE A 550 -9.50 -7.89 2.72
N ILE A 551 -10.75 -8.37 2.73
CA ILE A 551 -11.09 -9.78 2.78
C ILE A 551 -11.52 -10.21 1.38
N GLN A 552 -10.68 -11.01 0.73
CA GLN A 552 -10.95 -11.53 -0.61
C GLN A 552 -11.34 -13.00 -0.53
N ALA A 553 -12.32 -13.43 -1.34
CA ALA A 553 -12.69 -14.83 -1.42
C ALA A 553 -11.49 -15.71 -1.82
N ALA A 554 -11.19 -16.75 -1.03
CA ALA A 554 -10.26 -17.79 -1.44
C ALA A 554 -10.88 -18.72 -2.49
N ASP A 555 -12.17 -19.01 -2.33
CA ASP A 555 -13.04 -19.76 -3.22
C ASP A 555 -14.19 -18.85 -3.66
N PRO A 556 -14.20 -18.38 -4.92
CA PRO A 556 -15.26 -17.52 -5.44
C PRO A 556 -16.65 -18.16 -5.42
N GLU A 557 -16.78 -19.48 -5.30
CA GLU A 557 -18.09 -20.15 -5.24
C GLU A 557 -18.69 -20.21 -3.83
N LYS A 558 -18.05 -19.57 -2.84
CA LYS A 558 -18.50 -19.50 -1.44
C LYS A 558 -18.65 -18.05 -0.97
N ASP A 559 -19.50 -17.84 0.03
CA ASP A 559 -19.62 -16.53 0.71
C ASP A 559 -18.28 -16.16 1.37
N ILE A 560 -17.94 -14.88 1.46
CA ILE A 560 -16.70 -14.43 2.13
C ILE A 560 -16.88 -14.44 3.64
N PHE A 561 -17.96 -13.84 4.15
CA PHE A 561 -18.45 -14.10 5.50
C PHE A 561 -19.74 -14.89 5.42
N HIS A 562 -19.76 -16.08 5.99
CA HIS A 562 -20.97 -16.86 6.26
C HIS A 562 -21.24 -16.84 7.76
N VAL A 563 -22.10 -15.91 8.18
CA VAL A 563 -22.44 -15.70 9.58
C VAL A 563 -23.67 -16.55 9.95
N VAL A 564 -23.46 -17.50 10.86
CA VAL A 564 -24.46 -18.47 11.30
C VAL A 564 -24.91 -18.19 12.73
N ALA A 565 -24.02 -17.70 13.59
CA ALA A 565 -24.33 -17.33 14.97
C ALA A 565 -25.19 -16.07 15.10
N ASP A 566 -25.92 -16.00 16.22
CA ASP A 566 -26.64 -14.81 16.65
C ASP A 566 -25.70 -13.76 17.25
N ASN A 567 -26.12 -12.50 17.22
CA ASN A 567 -25.45 -11.33 17.82
C ASN A 567 -24.00 -11.11 17.34
N VAL A 568 -23.68 -11.53 16.12
CA VAL A 568 -22.36 -11.26 15.51
C VAL A 568 -22.32 -9.85 14.93
N THR A 569 -21.24 -9.12 15.19
CA THR A 569 -20.93 -7.84 14.54
C THR A 569 -19.80 -7.99 13.53
N ILE A 570 -19.99 -7.49 12.29
CA ILE A 570 -18.96 -7.39 11.25
C ILE A 570 -18.78 -5.92 10.85
N SER A 571 -17.59 -5.35 11.05
CA SER A 571 -17.41 -3.91 10.81
C SER A 571 -16.06 -3.49 10.21
N GLY A 572 -16.09 -2.52 9.30
CA GLY A 572 -14.90 -1.80 8.81
C GLY A 572 -14.09 -2.46 7.69
N PHE A 573 -14.60 -3.52 7.06
CA PHE A 573 -13.86 -4.29 6.05
C PHE A 573 -14.12 -3.87 4.61
N ASN A 574 -13.12 -4.01 3.75
CA ASN A 574 -13.29 -4.12 2.30
C ASN A 574 -13.49 -5.59 1.93
N VAL A 575 -14.65 -5.97 1.40
CA VAL A 575 -15.01 -7.37 1.10
C VAL A 575 -15.24 -7.52 -0.40
N THR A 576 -14.58 -8.49 -1.05
CA THR A 576 -14.63 -8.60 -2.51
C THR A 576 -14.24 -9.96 -3.10
N GLY A 577 -14.72 -10.24 -4.30
CA GLY A 577 -14.16 -11.26 -5.19
C GLY A 577 -14.89 -12.60 -5.16
N THR A 578 -16.13 -12.64 -4.66
CA THR A 578 -16.96 -13.85 -4.69
C THR A 578 -18.06 -13.80 -5.74
N ASP A 579 -18.38 -14.95 -6.32
CA ASP A 579 -19.57 -15.16 -7.14
C ASP A 579 -20.81 -15.49 -6.26
N LYS A 580 -20.70 -15.39 -4.92
CA LYS A 580 -21.77 -15.50 -3.92
C LYS A 580 -21.93 -14.17 -3.14
N SER A 581 -21.98 -14.20 -1.81
CA SER A 581 -22.22 -13.00 -0.99
C SER A 581 -20.94 -12.55 -0.32
N GLY A 582 -20.63 -11.26 -0.35
CA GLY A 582 -19.57 -10.68 0.48
C GLY A 582 -19.85 -10.97 1.95
N ILE A 583 -21.05 -10.63 2.42
CA ILE A 583 -21.54 -11.04 3.75
C ILE A 583 -22.89 -11.74 3.59
N CYS A 584 -22.93 -13.05 3.88
CA CYS A 584 -24.15 -13.84 4.03
C CYS A 584 -24.44 -14.02 5.53
N TYR A 585 -25.61 -13.57 5.99
CA TYR A 585 -25.99 -13.60 7.40
C TYR A 585 -27.29 -14.39 7.58
N THR A 586 -27.24 -15.41 8.43
CA THR A 586 -28.35 -16.33 8.72
C THR A 586 -28.76 -16.37 10.19
N GLY A 587 -27.89 -15.92 11.11
CA GLY A 587 -28.25 -15.67 12.52
C GLY A 587 -29.12 -14.42 12.70
N SER A 588 -29.36 -14.03 13.95
CA SER A 588 -30.23 -12.90 14.35
C SER A 588 -29.56 -11.94 15.32
N GLY A 589 -30.04 -10.69 15.40
CA GLY A 589 -29.63 -9.71 16.42
C GLY A 589 -28.26 -9.02 16.23
N GLY A 590 -27.56 -9.27 15.13
CA GLY A 590 -26.23 -8.71 14.88
C GLY A 590 -26.19 -7.35 14.16
N ILE A 591 -24.96 -6.89 13.90
CA ILE A 591 -24.66 -5.59 13.29
C ILE A 591 -23.71 -5.80 12.10
N ILE A 592 -24.00 -5.14 10.97
CA ILE A 592 -23.11 -5.06 9.82
C ILE A 592 -22.87 -3.56 9.59
N ALA A 593 -21.66 -3.07 9.87
CA ALA A 593 -21.42 -1.62 9.93
C ALA A 593 -20.14 -1.17 9.21
N GLY A 594 -20.21 -0.11 8.39
CA GLY A 594 -18.98 0.54 7.89
C GLY A 594 -18.14 -0.30 6.91
N ASN A 595 -18.74 -1.30 6.25
CA ASN A 595 -18.04 -2.17 5.31
C ASN A 595 -18.18 -1.66 3.86
N LYS A 596 -17.18 -1.92 3.02
CA LYS A 596 -17.21 -1.69 1.57
C LYS A 596 -17.24 -3.04 0.85
N LEU A 597 -18.36 -3.36 0.21
CA LEU A 597 -18.60 -4.66 -0.42
C LEU A 597 -18.75 -4.48 -1.93
N LEU A 598 -17.79 -4.99 -2.71
CA LEU A 598 -17.64 -4.70 -4.14
C LEU A 598 -17.41 -5.97 -4.95
N SER A 599 -17.93 -6.00 -6.18
CA SER A 599 -17.68 -7.07 -7.16
C SER A 599 -18.17 -8.47 -6.73
N ASP A 600 -19.18 -8.53 -5.86
CA ASP A 600 -19.80 -9.77 -5.40
C ASP A 600 -21.16 -10.02 -6.08
N ARG A 601 -21.73 -11.24 -6.01
CA ARG A 601 -23.12 -11.45 -6.47
C ARG A 601 -24.10 -10.73 -5.55
N TYR A 602 -23.92 -10.83 -4.25
CA TYR A 602 -24.60 -10.01 -3.24
C TYR A 602 -23.56 -9.29 -2.40
N GLY A 603 -23.65 -7.97 -2.23
CA GLY A 603 -22.81 -7.30 -1.24
C GLY A 603 -23.14 -7.84 0.15
N ILE A 604 -24.37 -7.59 0.59
CA ILE A 604 -24.93 -8.13 1.84
C ILE A 604 -26.16 -8.99 1.52
N TYR A 605 -26.21 -10.20 2.05
CA TYR A 605 -27.34 -11.11 1.92
C TYR A 605 -27.83 -11.61 3.28
N LEU A 606 -29.04 -11.20 3.67
CA LEU A 606 -29.76 -11.74 4.82
C LEU A 606 -30.69 -12.87 4.38
N LYS A 607 -30.62 -14.02 5.06
CA LYS A 607 -31.45 -15.18 4.77
C LYS A 607 -32.03 -15.77 6.05
N LYS A 608 -33.35 -15.59 6.24
CA LYS A 608 -34.06 -15.94 7.48
C LYS A 608 -33.52 -15.23 8.73
N ALA A 609 -32.84 -14.11 8.56
CA ALA A 609 -32.25 -13.35 9.64
C ALA A 609 -33.24 -12.30 10.17
N GLU A 610 -33.22 -12.08 11.49
CA GLU A 610 -34.10 -11.11 12.13
C GLU A 610 -33.33 -10.17 13.05
N ASN A 611 -33.87 -8.95 13.23
CA ASN A 611 -33.32 -7.93 14.11
C ASN A 611 -31.86 -7.53 13.80
N ILE A 612 -31.42 -7.66 12.54
CA ILE A 612 -30.12 -7.20 12.08
C ILE A 612 -30.14 -5.68 11.84
N THR A 613 -29.06 -5.01 12.26
CA THR A 613 -28.80 -3.61 11.91
C THR A 613 -27.71 -3.55 10.85
N ILE A 614 -28.03 -3.01 9.68
CA ILE A 614 -27.09 -2.77 8.57
C ILE A 614 -26.90 -1.26 8.46
N GLU A 615 -25.73 -0.74 8.81
CA GLU A 615 -25.51 0.71 8.86
C GLU A 615 -24.20 1.20 8.24
N ASN A 616 -24.24 2.35 7.57
CA ASN A 616 -23.06 3.03 7.03
C ASN A 616 -22.19 2.13 6.11
N ASN A 617 -22.77 1.14 5.44
CA ASN A 617 -22.04 0.28 4.49
C ASN A 617 -22.12 0.84 3.07
N ASN A 618 -21.09 0.57 2.28
CA ASN A 618 -21.10 0.76 0.83
C ASN A 618 -21.20 -0.60 0.14
N ALA A 619 -22.40 -0.97 -0.33
CA ALA A 619 -22.67 -2.21 -1.05
C ALA A 619 -22.90 -1.93 -2.54
N SER A 620 -21.86 -1.47 -3.22
CA SER A 620 -21.91 -1.02 -4.62
C SER A 620 -21.18 -1.96 -5.58
N GLN A 621 -21.49 -1.88 -6.88
CA GLN A 621 -20.85 -2.69 -7.93
C GLN A 621 -21.03 -4.21 -7.76
N ASN A 622 -22.13 -4.65 -7.17
CA ASN A 622 -22.46 -6.06 -7.01
C ASN A 622 -23.54 -6.50 -8.02
N GLY A 623 -23.93 -7.78 -8.03
CA GLY A 623 -25.17 -8.20 -8.69
C GLY A 623 -26.40 -7.62 -7.97
N CYS A 624 -26.41 -7.66 -6.65
CA CYS A 624 -27.38 -6.95 -5.82
C CYS A 624 -26.66 -6.39 -4.61
N GLY A 625 -26.91 -5.13 -4.26
CA GLY A 625 -26.21 -4.47 -3.16
C GLY A 625 -26.56 -5.11 -1.82
N ILE A 626 -27.84 -4.99 -1.42
CA ILE A 626 -28.36 -5.54 -0.18
C ILE A 626 -29.61 -6.38 -0.47
N CYS A 627 -29.61 -7.65 -0.10
CA CYS A 627 -30.71 -8.57 -0.36
C CYS A 627 -31.22 -9.21 0.94
N LEU A 628 -32.53 -9.16 1.18
CA LEU A 628 -33.21 -9.75 2.33
C LEU A 628 -34.22 -10.79 1.82
N THR A 629 -34.01 -12.07 2.16
CA THR A 629 -34.96 -13.15 1.86
C THR A 629 -35.50 -13.75 3.15
N ASP A 630 -36.83 -13.77 3.30
CA ASP A 630 -37.53 -14.27 4.49
C ASP A 630 -36.99 -13.63 5.80
N SER A 631 -36.54 -12.37 5.75
CA SER A 631 -35.78 -11.72 6.81
C SER A 631 -36.53 -10.48 7.33
N SER A 632 -36.97 -10.51 8.58
CA SER A 632 -37.92 -9.55 9.15
C SER A 632 -37.35 -8.76 10.32
N ARG A 633 -37.95 -7.58 10.61
CA ARG A 633 -37.56 -6.72 11.76
C ARG A 633 -36.13 -6.16 11.68
N ASN A 634 -35.56 -6.05 10.49
CA ASN A 634 -34.21 -5.52 10.27
C ASN A 634 -34.24 -4.00 10.06
N LYS A 635 -33.11 -3.35 10.34
CA LYS A 635 -32.89 -1.92 10.15
C LYS A 635 -31.76 -1.70 9.15
N LEU A 636 -32.01 -0.90 8.12
CA LEU A 636 -31.02 -0.49 7.14
C LEU A 636 -30.90 1.03 7.23
N VAL A 637 -29.75 1.54 7.67
CA VAL A 637 -29.55 2.95 7.99
C VAL A 637 -28.32 3.52 7.30
N ASN A 638 -28.43 4.65 6.59
CA ASN A 638 -27.27 5.36 6.02
C ASN A 638 -26.36 4.51 5.11
N ASN A 639 -26.90 3.51 4.40
CA ASN A 639 -26.07 2.72 3.48
C ASN A 639 -26.02 3.36 2.09
N GLU A 640 -24.87 3.23 1.43
CA GLU A 640 -24.62 3.60 0.04
C GLU A 640 -24.73 2.36 -0.85
N VAL A 641 -25.61 2.40 -1.85
CA VAL A 641 -25.95 1.23 -2.65
C VAL A 641 -26.08 1.61 -4.12
N SER A 642 -24.98 1.49 -4.87
CA SER A 642 -24.93 1.96 -6.26
C SER A 642 -24.35 0.98 -7.27
N TYR A 643 -24.70 1.14 -8.54
CA TYR A 643 -24.15 0.35 -9.66
C TYR A 643 -24.30 -1.17 -9.51
N ASN A 644 -25.36 -1.64 -8.86
CA ASN A 644 -25.55 -3.07 -8.62
C ASN A 644 -26.19 -3.78 -9.81
N TRP A 645 -25.41 -3.94 -10.87
CA TRP A 645 -25.76 -4.68 -12.10
C TRP A 645 -24.53 -5.32 -12.76
N PHE A 646 -23.38 -5.28 -12.10
CA PHE A 646 -22.08 -5.71 -12.62
C PHE A 646 -21.99 -7.25 -12.63
N LYS A 647 -21.46 -7.82 -13.72
CA LYS A 647 -21.18 -9.26 -13.95
C LYS A 647 -22.39 -10.22 -14.06
N TRP A 648 -23.53 -9.98 -13.39
CA TRP A 648 -24.63 -10.96 -13.29
C TRP A 648 -25.97 -10.40 -13.77
N GLY A 649 -26.21 -10.36 -15.08
CA GLY A 649 -27.35 -9.69 -15.72
C GLY A 649 -28.78 -10.08 -15.27
N LYS A 650 -28.95 -11.00 -14.30
CA LYS A 650 -30.23 -11.45 -13.70
C LYS A 650 -30.59 -10.74 -12.38
N TYR A 651 -29.61 -10.30 -11.59
CA TYR A 651 -29.83 -9.58 -10.33
C TYR A 651 -29.35 -8.16 -10.56
N ARG A 652 -30.23 -7.16 -10.42
CA ARG A 652 -29.91 -5.77 -10.76
C ARG A 652 -30.51 -4.78 -9.74
N ASN A 653 -30.65 -5.23 -8.50
CA ASN A 653 -31.34 -4.48 -7.45
C ASN A 653 -30.31 -3.80 -6.56
N GLY A 654 -30.55 -2.54 -6.20
CA GLY A 654 -29.83 -1.90 -5.10
C GLY A 654 -30.17 -2.62 -3.79
N ILE A 655 -31.39 -2.43 -3.31
CA ILE A 655 -31.94 -3.09 -2.12
C ILE A 655 -33.16 -3.94 -2.50
N LEU A 656 -33.11 -5.24 -2.20
CA LEU A 656 -34.22 -6.17 -2.44
C LEU A 656 -34.74 -6.77 -1.14
N LEU A 657 -36.03 -6.61 -0.87
CA LEU A 657 -36.77 -7.29 0.19
C LEU A 657 -37.71 -8.31 -0.46
N LYS A 658 -37.50 -9.59 -0.18
CA LYS A 658 -38.31 -10.70 -0.66
C LYS A 658 -38.88 -11.49 0.51
N ASN A 659 -40.20 -11.59 0.62
CA ASN A 659 -40.91 -12.18 1.75
C ASN A 659 -40.47 -11.61 3.12
N SER A 660 -40.06 -10.34 3.15
CA SER A 660 -39.32 -9.73 4.25
C SER A 660 -40.15 -8.59 4.84
N ASN A 661 -40.81 -8.85 5.96
CA ASN A 661 -41.80 -7.94 6.57
C ASN A 661 -41.22 -7.12 7.74
N ASN A 662 -41.87 -6.02 8.08
CA ASN A 662 -41.57 -5.22 9.28
C ASN A 662 -40.12 -4.67 9.34
N ASN A 663 -39.49 -4.44 8.18
CA ASN A 663 -38.16 -3.84 8.10
C ASN A 663 -38.24 -2.32 8.00
N LYS A 664 -37.18 -1.64 8.47
CA LYS A 664 -37.06 -0.19 8.40
C LYS A 664 -35.83 0.22 7.61
N LEU A 665 -36.03 0.99 6.54
CA LEU A 665 -35.00 1.54 5.68
C LEU A 665 -34.99 3.06 5.87
N THR A 666 -33.96 3.60 6.49
CA THR A 666 -33.89 5.03 6.82
C THR A 666 -32.62 5.67 6.30
N SER A 667 -32.74 6.80 5.60
CA SER A 667 -31.59 7.61 5.17
C SER A 667 -30.56 6.87 4.31
N ASN A 668 -30.96 5.81 3.60
CA ASN A 668 -30.06 5.14 2.65
C ASN A 668 -29.99 5.93 1.35
N ASN A 669 -28.82 5.90 0.71
CA ASN A 669 -28.60 6.44 -0.63
C ASN A 669 -28.46 5.26 -1.61
N VAL A 670 -29.41 5.16 -2.53
CA VAL A 670 -29.57 4.05 -3.46
C VAL A 670 -29.65 4.63 -4.85
N SER A 671 -28.82 4.13 -5.75
CA SER A 671 -28.70 4.82 -7.03
C SER A 671 -28.05 4.05 -8.18
N ARG A 672 -28.38 4.42 -9.42
CA ARG A 672 -27.77 3.83 -10.64
C ARG A 672 -27.88 2.30 -10.68
N ASN A 673 -28.97 1.77 -10.13
CA ASN A 673 -29.37 0.37 -10.22
C ASN A 673 -30.54 0.25 -11.22
N TRP A 674 -30.88 -0.99 -11.58
CA TRP A 674 -32.08 -1.20 -12.40
C TRP A 674 -33.34 -1.04 -11.55
N ASP A 675 -33.42 -1.72 -10.42
CA ASP A 675 -34.39 -1.48 -9.37
C ASP A 675 -33.62 -0.88 -8.18
N GLY A 676 -33.93 0.34 -7.75
CA GLY A 676 -33.31 0.98 -6.59
C GLY A 676 -33.66 0.22 -5.32
N ILE A 677 -34.91 0.35 -4.85
CA ILE A 677 -35.46 -0.41 -3.74
C ILE A 677 -36.68 -1.21 -4.22
N ARG A 678 -36.61 -2.54 -4.10
CA ARG A 678 -37.67 -3.46 -4.52
C ARG A 678 -38.20 -4.29 -3.36
N LEU A 679 -39.52 -4.30 -3.19
CA LEU A 679 -40.25 -5.11 -2.24
C LEU A 679 -41.09 -6.14 -3.00
N GLU A 680 -40.91 -7.42 -2.70
CA GLU A 680 -41.68 -8.55 -3.22
C GLU A 680 -42.29 -9.33 -2.07
N ASN A 681 -43.62 -9.47 -2.04
CA ASN A 681 -44.34 -10.13 -0.96
C ASN A 681 -43.93 -9.63 0.44
N SER A 682 -43.61 -8.33 0.55
CA SER A 682 -42.93 -7.75 1.71
C SER A 682 -43.78 -6.60 2.25
N SER A 683 -44.49 -6.87 3.35
CA SER A 683 -45.50 -6.00 3.93
C SER A 683 -45.05 -5.35 5.25
N ASN A 684 -45.71 -4.26 5.62
CA ASN A 684 -45.48 -3.53 6.87
C ASN A 684 -44.05 -2.97 7.03
N ASN A 685 -43.36 -2.68 5.92
CA ASN A 685 -42.05 -2.05 5.93
C ASN A 685 -42.17 -0.52 5.93
N GLU A 686 -41.16 0.16 6.48
CA GLU A 686 -41.07 1.62 6.50
C GLU A 686 -39.80 2.07 5.78
N LEU A 687 -39.97 2.82 4.70
CA LEU A 687 -38.92 3.47 3.92
C LEU A 687 -39.03 4.96 4.18
N SER A 688 -38.11 5.53 4.96
CA SER A 688 -38.16 6.93 5.37
C SER A 688 -36.89 7.70 5.04
N LYS A 689 -36.99 8.89 4.42
CA LYS A 689 -35.85 9.78 4.17
C LYS A 689 -34.72 9.19 3.32
N ASN A 690 -35.01 8.16 2.51
CA ASN A 690 -34.01 7.58 1.62
C ASN A 690 -33.87 8.46 0.36
N ALA A 691 -32.66 8.55 -0.18
CA ALA A 691 -32.42 9.03 -1.53
C ALA A 691 -32.36 7.82 -2.46
N VAL A 692 -33.28 7.73 -3.41
CA VAL A 692 -33.38 6.64 -4.38
C VAL A 692 -33.39 7.26 -5.78
N ILE A 693 -32.21 7.58 -6.28
CA ILE A 693 -32.05 8.48 -7.42
C ILE A 693 -31.20 7.86 -8.52
N ASP A 694 -31.43 8.26 -9.75
CA ASP A 694 -30.79 7.75 -10.95
C ASP A 694 -30.92 6.23 -11.17
N ASP A 695 -31.91 5.59 -10.52
CA ASP A 695 -32.30 4.21 -10.80
C ASP A 695 -33.29 4.15 -11.97
N TYR A 696 -33.34 3.01 -12.69
CA TYR A 696 -34.32 2.83 -13.76
C TYR A 696 -35.75 2.70 -13.18
N PHE A 697 -35.93 1.97 -12.08
CA PHE A 697 -37.11 2.01 -11.23
C PHE A 697 -36.67 2.35 -9.80
N CYS A 698 -37.04 3.52 -9.26
CA CYS A 698 -36.57 3.91 -7.93
C CYS A 698 -37.17 3.01 -6.84
N ILE A 699 -38.48 3.06 -6.59
CA ILE A 699 -39.11 2.21 -5.58
C ILE A 699 -40.22 1.35 -6.19
N SER A 700 -40.12 0.04 -6.03
CA SER A 700 -41.02 -0.94 -6.65
C SER A 700 -41.64 -1.85 -5.59
N LEU A 701 -42.97 -1.84 -5.45
CA LEU A 701 -43.72 -2.71 -4.56
C LEU A 701 -44.53 -3.70 -5.40
N ARG A 702 -44.30 -5.00 -5.15
CA ARG A 702 -45.01 -6.11 -5.80
C ARG A 702 -45.61 -7.01 -4.73
N ASP A 703 -46.93 -7.18 -4.77
CA ASP A 703 -47.68 -7.98 -3.79
C ASP A 703 -47.33 -7.59 -2.33
N SER A 704 -47.07 -6.30 -2.10
CA SER A 704 -46.45 -5.76 -0.88
C SER A 704 -47.35 -4.71 -0.26
N ASN A 705 -47.91 -5.04 0.91
CA ASN A 705 -49.04 -4.29 1.50
C ASN A 705 -48.64 -3.52 2.76
N ASN A 706 -49.42 -2.49 3.11
CA ASN A 706 -49.28 -1.74 4.36
C ASN A 706 -47.88 -1.13 4.56
N ASN A 707 -47.12 -0.86 3.50
CA ASN A 707 -45.81 -0.24 3.58
C ASN A 707 -45.94 1.29 3.65
N LYS A 708 -44.97 1.94 4.30
CA LYS A 708 -44.90 3.40 4.43
C LYS A 708 -43.67 3.92 3.69
N LEU A 709 -43.88 4.77 2.70
CA LEU A 709 -42.84 5.49 1.96
C LEU A 709 -42.95 6.96 2.36
N LEU A 710 -42.12 7.38 3.30
CA LEU A 710 -42.19 8.68 3.97
C LEU A 710 -40.99 9.56 3.63
N ASP A 711 -41.22 10.75 3.10
CA ASP A 711 -40.19 11.78 2.92
C ASP A 711 -38.95 11.31 2.12
N ASN A 712 -39.11 10.38 1.18
CA ASN A 712 -38.01 9.91 0.33
C ASN A 712 -37.81 10.82 -0.88
N ASN A 713 -36.56 10.98 -1.31
CA ASN A 713 -36.21 11.63 -2.56
C ASN A 713 -36.07 10.56 -3.64
N VAL A 714 -36.98 10.53 -4.61
CA VAL A 714 -37.08 9.51 -5.66
C VAL A 714 -36.98 10.16 -7.04
N LYS A 715 -35.92 9.87 -7.79
CA LYS A 715 -35.70 10.50 -9.10
C LYS A 715 -35.14 9.47 -10.08
N SER A 716 -35.94 8.99 -11.03
CA SER A 716 -35.49 7.96 -11.97
C SER A 716 -34.75 8.53 -13.18
N ILE A 717 -33.92 7.71 -13.84
CA ILE A 717 -33.36 8.06 -15.14
C ILE A 717 -34.40 7.94 -16.27
N GLY A 718 -34.54 8.99 -17.09
CA GLY A 718 -35.35 8.97 -18.32
C GLY A 718 -36.87 9.04 -18.10
N TYR A 719 -37.62 8.23 -18.84
CA TYR A 719 -39.10 8.27 -18.90
C TYR A 719 -39.81 7.24 -18.01
N SER A 720 -39.12 6.62 -17.06
CA SER A 720 -39.72 5.62 -16.15
C SER A 720 -40.53 6.26 -15.02
N PHE A 721 -41.11 5.42 -14.16
CA PHE A 721 -41.86 5.83 -12.99
C PHE A 721 -41.00 5.74 -11.74
N GLU A 722 -41.02 6.78 -10.91
CA GLU A 722 -40.26 6.82 -9.68
C GLU A 722 -40.81 5.81 -8.66
N ILE A 723 -42.14 5.66 -8.55
CA ILE A 723 -42.75 4.64 -7.69
C ILE A 723 -43.70 3.74 -8.48
N THR A 724 -43.54 2.42 -8.33
CA THR A 724 -44.39 1.42 -8.98
C THR A 724 -45.10 0.55 -7.96
N LEU A 725 -46.43 0.40 -8.10
CA LEU A 725 -47.30 -0.41 -7.26
C LEU A 725 -47.98 -1.51 -8.08
N GLY A 726 -47.50 -2.75 -7.95
CA GLY A 726 -48.10 -3.94 -8.55
C GLY A 726 -48.82 -4.80 -7.51
N LYS A 727 -50.12 -5.05 -7.66
CA LYS A 727 -50.97 -5.86 -6.76
C LYS A 727 -50.76 -5.54 -5.27
N SER A 728 -50.54 -4.26 -4.97
CA SER A 728 -50.10 -3.80 -3.65
C SER A 728 -51.15 -2.88 -3.04
N HIS A 729 -51.46 -3.09 -1.77
CA HIS A 729 -52.63 -2.51 -1.10
C HIS A 729 -52.27 -1.75 0.17
N ASN A 730 -53.08 -0.74 0.50
CA ASN A 730 -52.99 0.01 1.77
C ASN A 730 -51.61 0.64 2.06
N ASN A 731 -50.82 0.94 1.03
CA ASN A 731 -49.53 1.59 1.21
C ASN A 731 -49.71 3.11 1.37
N THR A 732 -48.88 3.74 2.19
CA THR A 732 -48.89 5.19 2.43
C THR A 732 -47.66 5.83 1.81
N LEU A 733 -47.84 6.71 0.83
CA LEU A 733 -46.79 7.50 0.20
C LEU A 733 -46.99 8.96 0.59
N ARG A 734 -46.18 9.46 1.51
CA ARG A 734 -46.32 10.82 2.07
C ARG A 734 -45.01 11.58 2.04
N GLY A 735 -45.03 12.80 1.53
CA GLY A 735 -43.88 13.72 1.59
C GLY A 735 -42.70 13.39 0.66
N ASN A 736 -42.84 12.37 -0.19
CA ASN A 736 -41.82 12.01 -1.17
C ASN A 736 -41.67 13.10 -2.25
N SER A 737 -40.46 13.30 -2.76
CA SER A 737 -40.11 14.33 -3.76
C SER A 737 -39.28 13.76 -4.91
N ALA A 738 -39.27 14.41 -6.08
CA ALA A 738 -38.46 14.02 -7.26
C ALA A 738 -37.47 15.12 -7.70
N GLY A 739 -37.05 15.97 -6.76
CA GLY A 739 -36.28 17.18 -7.02
C GLY A 739 -37.12 18.46 -7.05
N PHE A 740 -36.46 19.61 -7.25
CA PHE A 740 -37.10 20.93 -7.17
C PHE A 740 -38.11 21.13 -8.31
N MET A 741 -39.38 21.33 -7.94
CA MET A 741 -40.53 21.50 -8.86
C MET A 741 -40.83 20.32 -9.79
N THR A 742 -40.41 19.09 -9.42
CA THR A 742 -40.72 17.87 -10.17
C THR A 742 -41.77 17.04 -9.44
N GLU A 743 -42.83 16.62 -10.16
CA GLU A 743 -43.85 15.72 -9.62
C GLU A 743 -43.30 14.29 -9.48
N VAL A 744 -43.71 13.57 -8.43
CA VAL A 744 -43.42 12.13 -8.32
C VAL A 744 -44.41 11.37 -9.21
N LYS A 745 -43.93 10.61 -10.19
CA LYS A 745 -44.79 9.78 -11.04
C LYS A 745 -44.99 8.43 -10.38
N VAL A 746 -46.25 8.06 -10.19
CA VAL A 746 -46.63 6.79 -9.60
C VAL A 746 -47.37 5.95 -10.63
N SER A 747 -46.82 4.78 -10.94
CA SER A 747 -47.52 3.76 -11.73
C SER A 747 -48.24 2.80 -10.79
N SER A 748 -49.55 2.66 -10.95
CA SER A 748 -50.36 1.76 -10.13
C SER A 748 -51.15 0.81 -11.01
N GLY A 749 -50.86 -0.50 -10.90
CA GLY A 749 -51.64 -1.52 -11.59
C GLY A 749 -53.11 -1.54 -11.15
N PRO A 750 -54.04 -2.06 -11.98
CA PRO A 750 -55.49 -2.07 -11.70
C PRO A 750 -55.86 -2.86 -10.44
N GLU A 751 -55.04 -3.82 -10.05
CA GLU A 751 -55.21 -4.63 -8.83
C GLU A 751 -54.64 -3.95 -7.57
N SER A 752 -53.95 -2.81 -7.68
CA SER A 752 -53.38 -2.10 -6.53
C SER A 752 -54.41 -1.12 -5.95
N THR A 753 -55.07 -1.48 -4.84
CA THR A 753 -56.17 -0.70 -4.25
C THR A 753 -55.83 -0.07 -2.89
N ASN A 754 -56.57 0.97 -2.49
CA ASN A 754 -56.47 1.64 -1.19
C ASN A 754 -55.09 2.22 -0.83
N ASN A 755 -54.26 2.56 -1.82
CA ASN A 755 -52.99 3.25 -1.55
C ASN A 755 -53.22 4.77 -1.37
N THR A 756 -52.64 5.34 -0.32
CA THR A 756 -52.75 6.77 0.02
C THR A 756 -51.55 7.53 -0.55
N LEU A 757 -51.83 8.57 -1.34
CA LEU A 757 -50.84 9.42 -2.00
C LEU A 757 -50.98 10.86 -1.48
N GLU A 758 -50.04 11.32 -0.67
CA GLU A 758 -50.03 12.65 -0.04
C GLU A 758 -48.73 13.41 -0.40
N GLY A 759 -48.84 14.67 -0.84
CA GLY A 759 -47.67 15.49 -1.21
C GLY A 759 -47.96 16.49 -2.33
N LYS A 760 -47.03 17.44 -2.56
CA LYS A 760 -47.29 18.65 -3.36
C LYS A 760 -47.62 18.41 -4.84
N GLN A 761 -47.19 17.31 -5.45
CA GLN A 761 -47.32 17.08 -6.90
C GLN A 761 -47.21 15.57 -7.24
N HIS A 762 -48.29 14.95 -7.76
CA HIS A 762 -48.35 13.51 -8.12
C HIS A 762 -49.17 13.27 -9.39
N ILE A 763 -48.66 12.44 -10.31
CA ILE A 763 -49.44 11.92 -11.45
C ILE A 763 -49.77 10.45 -11.20
N ARG A 764 -51.06 10.13 -11.14
CA ARG A 764 -51.59 8.75 -11.21
C ARG A 764 -51.94 8.46 -12.66
N ARG A 765 -51.34 7.42 -13.26
CA ARG A 765 -51.78 6.87 -14.55
C ARG A 765 -52.41 5.51 -14.38
#